data_AF-A0AAJ5F2T4-F1
#
_entry.id   AF-A0AAJ5F2T4-F1
#
_cell.length_a   1.000
_cell.length_b   1.000
_cell.length_c   1.000
_cell.angle_alpha   90.00
_cell.angle_beta   90.00
_cell.angle_gamma   90.00
#
_symmetry.space_group_name_H-M   'P 1'
#
loop_
_entity.id
_entity.type
_entity.pdbx_description
1 polymer ?
#
loop_
_entity_poly.entity_id
_entity_poly.type
_entity_poly.pdbx_seq_one_letter_code
_entity_poly.pdbx_strand_id
1 'polypeptide(L)'
;MISPMHQVIVAGRQRDSREIMAALQRAGVLHIVPLSAAGFETGPLGGLAADERRSSERLLARVESTLGELGALRGAPAPLPPEGEWTARVEEVAQPASVLNARETELQSDLDTQTSYGEVVRVLARLAGGVDTSRRLALLTFTVQTPEELSAVEAALREDLGDRSALASDRVNQNTIAAAVAVLRADREKARAALSRARVGELRLPGRFDALPVSEVQAEFERIARANPAALNEVRAEKRRLAAAHGARLYAIRDALADRVAIDDARAQTARGKYGFVLQGYVPDESMGTFRSAMDGMQGQVVYEVQPADEHHAETIPVKLRNSPYARNFEFLLGVSEPPRYGTFDPTWMIAAFFPLFFGFVVADIGFGLIFLLAALWMQARGRRGEDLDLGFLGIRLDPATLQQVSTVIRTMSLWTILWGFLTGEFFGNVLEKLHVFYLNPGLIQRIYGVQVGAGGEHATGLIPILFPRTDAGFASVIMLICLAVGIIYLFWAWGLRAQLARKHGQTGHFWEAVAIMGGLLGLILLAYISKIGADFGALGNFGNPLVLVMLAGFLVFVVGYIRIIRDVPILPIELLSQGGNIISFTRLFAVGVAAAILANLATDLGWSLGGVLPVIGPILGILIGLFVHSFFLALTLIGHIMQPLRLHYLEFLNPTGFYQESGPRYVPFARASVRK
;
A
#
# COMPACT_ATOMS: atom_id res chain seq x y z
N MET A 1 8.08 19.29 -10.77
CA MET A 1 9.24 20.19 -10.51
C MET A 1 9.26 20.54 -9.04
N ILE A 2 10.41 20.75 -8.42
CA ILE A 2 10.47 21.18 -7.01
C ILE A 2 10.13 22.68 -6.92
N SER A 3 9.27 23.06 -5.98
CA SER A 3 8.94 24.47 -5.73
C SER A 3 10.15 25.18 -5.11
N PRO A 4 10.53 26.39 -5.57
CA PRO A 4 11.55 27.18 -4.91
C PRO A 4 11.10 27.54 -3.49
N MET A 5 12.05 27.49 -2.56
CA MET A 5 11.84 27.77 -1.13
C MET A 5 12.56 29.06 -0.73
N HIS A 6 11.93 29.78 0.19
CA HIS A 6 12.53 30.90 0.89
C HIS A 6 12.74 30.51 2.35
N GLN A 7 13.95 30.76 2.86
CA GLN A 7 14.23 30.68 4.28
C GLN A 7 13.68 31.95 4.94
N VAL A 8 12.97 31.76 6.04
CA VAL A 8 12.39 32.84 6.81
C VAL A 8 12.82 32.73 8.25
N ILE A 9 13.32 33.85 8.79
CA ILE A 9 13.63 34.00 10.21
C ILE A 9 12.62 34.97 10.78
N VAL A 10 11.93 34.56 11.84
CA VAL A 10 10.89 35.35 12.51
C VAL A 10 11.31 35.57 13.96
N ALA A 11 11.38 36.83 14.38
CA ALA A 11 11.70 37.22 15.74
C ALA A 11 10.55 38.03 16.35
N GLY A 12 10.24 37.78 17.62
CA GLY A 12 9.14 38.45 18.32
C GLY A 12 9.29 38.44 19.83
N ARG A 13 8.34 39.04 20.53
CA ARG A 13 8.30 39.07 22.01
C ARG A 13 7.79 37.74 22.55
N GLN A 14 8.39 37.27 23.65
CA GLN A 14 8.03 35.97 24.25
C GLN A 14 6.55 35.91 24.69
N ARG A 15 6.01 37.03 25.20
CA ARG A 15 4.62 37.18 25.62
C ARG A 15 3.61 37.02 24.47
N ASP A 16 4.02 37.39 23.25
CA ASP A 16 3.16 37.40 22.06
C ASP A 16 3.36 36.10 21.23
N SER A 17 4.26 35.20 21.67
CA SER A 17 4.64 33.96 20.95
C SER A 17 3.46 33.06 20.60
N ARG A 18 2.47 32.92 21.48
CA ARG A 18 1.30 32.07 21.24
C ARG A 18 0.40 32.64 20.15
N GLU A 19 0.20 33.96 20.13
CA GLU A 19 -0.61 34.64 19.12
C GLU A 19 0.06 34.59 17.75
N ILE A 20 1.39 34.81 17.71
CA ILE A 20 2.20 34.72 16.50
C ILE A 20 2.16 33.31 15.91
N MET A 21 2.31 32.28 16.75
CA MET A 21 2.20 30.89 16.30
C MET A 21 0.79 30.55 15.81
N ALA A 22 -0.26 31.04 16.47
CA ALA A 22 -1.63 30.84 16.00
C ALA A 22 -1.91 31.54 14.65
N ALA A 23 -1.30 32.69 14.38
CA ALA A 23 -1.37 33.35 13.09
C ALA A 23 -0.60 32.59 12.00
N LEU A 24 0.60 32.09 12.31
CA LEU A 24 1.39 31.25 11.40
C LEU A 24 0.67 29.93 11.08
N GLN A 25 0.04 29.30 12.08
CA GLN A 25 -0.76 28.08 11.90
C GLN A 25 -1.99 28.30 11.03
N ARG A 26 -2.65 29.46 11.18
CA ARG A 26 -3.77 29.90 10.32
C ARG A 26 -3.33 30.07 8.88
N ALA A 27 -2.14 30.64 8.67
CA ALA A 27 -1.58 30.80 7.35
C ALA A 27 -1.26 29.43 6.73
N GLY A 28 -0.71 28.49 7.51
CA GLY A 28 -0.52 27.11 7.06
C GLY A 28 0.58 26.93 6.01
N VAL A 29 1.57 27.82 5.99
CA VAL A 29 2.60 27.89 4.92
C VAL A 29 4.04 27.75 5.42
N LEU A 30 4.28 27.78 6.73
CA LEU A 30 5.63 27.74 7.29
C LEU A 30 6.00 26.31 7.70
N HIS A 31 7.09 25.77 7.17
CA HIS A 31 7.73 24.57 7.71
C HIS A 31 8.75 25.00 8.75
N ILE A 32 8.52 24.61 10.02
CA ILE A 32 9.37 25.01 11.14
C ILE A 32 10.60 24.10 11.20
N VAL A 33 11.78 24.69 11.37
CA VAL A 33 13.04 23.97 11.55
C VAL A 33 13.56 24.27 12.95
N PRO A 34 13.99 23.25 13.71
CA PRO A 34 14.52 23.48 15.05
C PRO A 34 15.77 24.35 14.97
N LEU A 35 15.76 25.45 15.73
CA LEU A 35 16.87 26.38 15.82
C LEU A 35 17.63 26.17 17.13
N SER A 36 18.87 25.69 17.06
CA SER A 36 19.78 25.66 18.20
C SER A 36 20.79 26.81 18.12
N ALA A 37 20.57 27.85 18.91
CA ALA A 37 21.50 28.98 19.01
C ALA A 37 22.11 29.04 20.41
N ALA A 38 23.44 29.21 20.49
CA ALA A 38 24.15 29.33 21.75
C ALA A 38 23.61 30.53 22.55
N GLY A 39 23.24 30.30 23.82
CA GLY A 39 22.66 31.33 24.71
C GLY A 39 21.14 31.44 24.71
N PHE A 40 20.43 30.60 23.94
CA PHE A 40 18.97 30.49 23.98
C PHE A 40 18.53 29.17 24.61
N GLU A 41 17.41 29.19 25.35
CA GLU A 41 16.76 27.98 25.83
C GLU A 41 16.05 27.28 24.66
N THR A 42 16.45 26.03 24.40
CA THR A 42 15.87 25.16 23.38
C THR A 42 15.30 23.91 24.02
N GLY A 43 14.14 23.42 23.56
CA GLY A 43 13.52 22.19 24.08
C GLY A 43 12.14 22.41 24.70
N PRO A 44 11.67 21.53 25.62
CA PRO A 44 10.31 21.56 26.12
C PRO A 44 9.97 22.86 26.86
N LEU A 45 8.68 23.22 26.85
CA LEU A 45 8.17 24.34 27.64
C LEU A 45 8.30 24.01 29.14
N GLY A 46 8.62 24.99 29.97
CA GLY A 46 8.73 24.86 31.43
C GLY A 46 7.60 25.58 32.18
N GLY A 47 7.38 25.22 33.44
CA GLY A 47 6.41 25.88 34.33
C GLY A 47 4.95 25.73 33.87
N LEU A 48 4.15 26.79 34.05
CA LEU A 48 2.71 26.81 33.74
C LEU A 48 2.39 26.40 32.29
N ALA A 49 3.24 26.78 31.33
CA ALA A 49 3.03 26.43 29.93
C ALA A 49 3.16 24.91 29.68
N ALA A 50 4.00 24.23 30.45
CA ALA A 50 4.13 22.76 30.39
C ALA A 50 2.89 22.08 30.96
N ASP A 51 2.33 22.63 32.04
CA ASP A 51 1.11 22.10 32.66
C ASP A 51 -0.12 22.29 31.76
N GLU A 52 -0.28 23.47 31.15
CA GLU A 52 -1.33 23.72 30.15
C GLU A 52 -1.24 22.76 28.96
N ARG A 53 -0.03 22.54 28.43
CA ARG A 53 0.21 21.57 27.36
C ARG A 53 -0.22 20.17 27.78
N ARG A 54 0.27 19.69 28.93
CA ARG A 54 -0.09 18.35 29.45
C ARG A 54 -1.60 18.19 29.67
N SER A 55 -2.27 19.24 30.12
CA SER A 55 -3.73 19.22 30.26
C SER A 55 -4.46 19.11 28.91
N SER A 56 -3.97 19.83 27.90
CA SER A 56 -4.52 19.81 26.54
C SER A 56 -4.29 18.47 25.85
N GLU A 57 -3.09 17.88 26.02
CA GLU A 57 -2.75 16.54 25.51
C GLU A 57 -3.62 15.45 26.16
N ARG A 58 -3.83 15.50 27.47
CA ARG A 58 -4.73 14.56 28.17
C ARG A 58 -6.16 14.66 27.65
N LEU A 59 -6.67 15.87 27.48
CA LEU A 59 -8.02 16.07 26.95
C LEU A 59 -8.12 15.63 25.48
N LEU A 60 -7.11 15.89 24.67
CA LEU A 60 -7.03 15.42 23.28
C LEU A 60 -7.10 13.89 23.22
N ALA A 61 -6.26 13.20 24.00
CA ALA A 61 -6.26 11.74 24.09
C ALA A 61 -7.62 11.19 24.56
N ARG A 62 -8.27 11.88 25.51
CA ARG A 62 -9.62 11.52 25.97
C ARG A 62 -10.64 11.63 24.84
N VAL A 63 -10.62 12.73 24.07
CA VAL A 63 -11.53 12.92 22.93
C VAL A 63 -11.30 11.89 21.84
N GLU A 64 -10.04 11.60 21.51
CA GLU A 64 -9.68 10.59 20.51
C GLU A 64 -10.13 9.18 20.93
N SER A 65 -9.97 8.82 22.22
CA SER A 65 -10.54 7.59 22.80
C SER A 65 -12.05 7.55 22.65
N THR A 66 -12.76 8.61 23.03
CA THR A 66 -14.24 8.67 22.92
C THR A 66 -14.73 8.58 21.48
N LEU A 67 -14.05 9.25 20.53
CA LEU A 67 -14.37 9.15 19.11
C LEU A 67 -14.13 7.73 18.57
N GLY A 68 -13.02 7.10 18.97
CA GLY A 68 -12.69 5.71 18.64
C GLY A 68 -13.69 4.71 19.22
N GLU A 69 -14.03 4.86 20.50
CA GLU A 69 -15.05 4.07 21.20
C GLU A 69 -16.40 4.21 20.50
N LEU A 70 -16.82 5.39 20.05
CA LEU A 70 -18.07 5.57 19.32
C LEU A 70 -18.05 5.04 17.89
N GLY A 71 -16.86 4.83 17.31
CA GLY A 71 -16.70 4.58 15.87
C GLY A 71 -17.25 5.74 15.03
N ALA A 72 -17.18 6.97 15.55
CA ALA A 72 -17.74 8.14 14.90
C ALA A 72 -16.99 8.46 13.60
N LEU A 73 -17.73 8.79 12.55
CA LEU A 73 -17.17 9.30 11.30
C LEU A 73 -17.17 10.83 11.31
N ARG A 74 -16.21 11.43 10.59
CA ARG A 74 -16.09 12.89 10.50
C ARG A 74 -17.28 13.46 9.72
N GLY A 75 -18.16 14.16 10.42
CA GLY A 75 -19.31 14.85 9.84
C GLY A 75 -19.00 16.25 9.32
N ALA A 76 -20.04 16.99 8.94
CA ALA A 76 -19.93 18.40 8.57
C ALA A 76 -19.36 19.24 9.74
N PRO A 77 -18.60 20.31 9.46
CA PRO A 77 -18.02 21.16 10.50
C PRO A 77 -19.11 21.73 11.43
N ALA A 78 -18.95 21.52 12.74
CA ALA A 78 -19.81 22.11 13.76
C ALA A 78 -19.17 23.35 14.39
N PRO A 79 -19.96 24.29 14.92
CA PRO A 79 -19.45 25.41 15.71
C PRO A 79 -18.67 24.91 16.94
N LEU A 80 -17.52 25.54 17.20
CA LEU A 80 -16.69 25.24 18.36
C LEU A 80 -17.34 25.81 19.63
N PRO A 81 -17.57 25.00 20.68
CA PRO A 81 -18.07 25.50 21.96
C PRO A 81 -17.01 26.36 22.69
N PRO A 82 -17.41 27.18 23.67
CA PRO A 82 -16.47 27.93 24.51
C PRO A 82 -15.45 27.02 25.20
N GLU A 83 -14.21 27.49 25.32
CA GLU A 83 -13.07 26.70 25.83
C GLU A 83 -13.31 26.10 27.22
N GLY A 84 -13.95 26.87 28.12
CA GLY A 84 -14.27 26.40 29.47
C GLY A 84 -15.25 25.23 29.52
N GLU A 85 -16.00 24.98 28.45
CA GLU A 85 -16.96 23.87 28.37
C GLU A 85 -16.36 22.59 27.79
N TRP A 86 -15.16 22.62 27.19
CA TRP A 86 -14.64 21.48 26.44
C TRP A 86 -14.56 20.21 27.28
N THR A 87 -13.96 20.29 28.47
CA THR A 87 -13.85 19.13 29.38
C THR A 87 -15.21 18.57 29.75
N ALA A 88 -16.18 19.43 30.09
CA ALA A 88 -17.53 19.01 30.47
C ALA A 88 -18.26 18.31 29.32
N ARG A 89 -18.16 18.86 28.10
CA ARG A 89 -18.80 18.29 26.89
C ARG A 89 -18.19 16.95 26.47
N VAL A 90 -16.90 16.77 26.69
CA VAL A 90 -16.21 15.51 26.39
C VAL A 90 -16.61 14.44 27.40
N GLU A 91 -16.58 14.76 28.70
CA GLU A 91 -16.96 13.79 29.75
C GLU A 91 -18.45 13.43 29.73
N GLU A 92 -19.33 14.34 29.28
CA GLU A 92 -20.76 14.07 29.05
C GLU A 92 -20.97 12.85 28.12
N VAL A 93 -20.11 12.70 27.12
CA VAL A 93 -20.22 11.63 26.10
C VAL A 93 -19.29 10.46 26.41
N ALA A 94 -18.14 10.71 27.03
CA ALA A 94 -17.12 9.71 27.26
C ALA A 94 -17.58 8.57 28.18
N GLN A 95 -18.37 8.88 29.22
CA GLN A 95 -18.92 7.86 30.11
C GLN A 95 -19.92 6.92 29.41
N PRO A 96 -20.98 7.42 28.75
CA PRO A 96 -21.86 6.56 27.94
C PRO A 96 -21.13 5.78 26.85
N ALA A 97 -20.18 6.41 26.14
CA ALA A 97 -19.42 5.76 25.08
C ALA A 97 -18.60 4.57 25.61
N SER A 98 -17.91 4.75 26.74
CA SER A 98 -17.11 3.70 27.36
C SER A 98 -17.97 2.52 27.82
N VAL A 99 -19.14 2.79 28.43
CA VAL A 99 -20.09 1.74 28.85
C VAL A 99 -20.61 0.95 27.65
N LEU A 100 -21.02 1.63 26.58
CA LEU A 100 -21.50 0.98 25.37
C LEU A 100 -20.39 0.17 24.68
N ASN A 101 -19.16 0.69 24.66
CA ASN A 101 -18.02 -0.01 24.08
C ASN A 101 -17.62 -1.26 24.87
N ALA A 102 -17.64 -1.19 26.20
CA ALA A 102 -17.41 -2.35 27.07
C ALA A 102 -18.48 -3.42 26.82
N ARG A 103 -19.75 -3.01 26.74
CA ARG A 103 -20.88 -3.91 26.45
C ARG A 103 -20.78 -4.54 25.05
N GLU A 104 -20.41 -3.77 24.04
CA GLU A 104 -20.15 -4.32 22.69
C GLU A 104 -19.04 -5.37 22.72
N THR A 105 -17.93 -5.08 23.40
CA THR A 105 -16.78 -5.98 23.51
C THR A 105 -17.16 -7.28 24.23
N GLU A 106 -17.92 -7.20 25.32
CA GLU A 106 -18.43 -8.38 26.04
C GLU A 106 -19.35 -9.23 25.15
N LEU A 107 -20.34 -8.60 24.51
CA LEU A 107 -21.29 -9.31 23.63
C LEU A 107 -20.60 -9.96 22.44
N GLN A 108 -19.60 -9.29 21.85
CA GLN A 108 -18.81 -9.82 20.74
C GLN A 108 -17.92 -10.99 21.21
N SER A 109 -17.24 -10.85 22.35
CA SER A 109 -16.42 -11.93 22.93
C SER A 109 -17.25 -13.19 23.25
N ASP A 110 -18.47 -13.01 23.76
CA ASP A 110 -19.41 -14.10 24.00
C ASP A 110 -19.82 -14.79 22.69
N LEU A 111 -20.11 -14.01 21.65
CA LEU A 111 -20.50 -14.53 20.33
C LEU A 111 -19.35 -15.25 19.63
N ASP A 112 -18.12 -14.73 19.73
CA ASP A 112 -16.92 -15.34 19.16
C ASP A 112 -16.60 -16.67 19.87
N THR A 113 -16.76 -16.71 21.19
CA THR A 113 -16.64 -17.94 21.98
C THR A 113 -17.69 -18.96 21.57
N GLN A 114 -18.95 -18.54 21.45
CA GLN A 114 -20.03 -19.42 21.00
C GLN A 114 -19.80 -19.92 19.57
N THR A 115 -19.29 -19.08 18.67
CA THR A 115 -19.01 -19.45 17.28
C THR A 115 -17.88 -20.48 17.21
N SER A 116 -16.84 -20.31 18.04
CA SER A 116 -15.66 -21.19 18.05
C SER A 116 -15.93 -22.54 18.72
N TYR A 117 -16.67 -22.55 19.82
CA TYR A 117 -16.86 -23.75 20.66
C TYR A 117 -18.28 -24.31 20.63
N GLY A 118 -19.24 -23.65 19.97
CA GLY A 118 -20.66 -23.96 20.08
C GLY A 118 -21.05 -25.35 19.60
N GLU A 119 -20.47 -25.81 18.49
CA GLU A 119 -20.73 -27.17 17.98
C GLU A 119 -20.12 -28.24 18.89
N VAL A 120 -18.90 -28.01 19.37
CA VAL A 120 -18.21 -28.91 20.31
C VAL A 120 -19.02 -29.03 21.60
N VAL A 121 -19.43 -27.91 22.20
CA VAL A 121 -20.24 -27.88 23.42
C VAL A 121 -21.61 -28.54 23.22
N ARG A 122 -22.25 -28.36 22.05
CA ARG A 122 -23.53 -29.01 21.74
C ARG A 122 -23.41 -30.53 21.73
N VAL A 123 -22.33 -31.07 21.14
CA VAL A 123 -22.06 -32.51 21.13
C VAL A 123 -21.73 -33.00 22.54
N LEU A 124 -20.85 -32.30 23.27
CA LEU A 124 -20.49 -32.67 24.64
C LEU A 124 -21.69 -32.64 25.60
N ALA A 125 -22.60 -31.67 25.48
CA ALA A 125 -23.82 -31.62 26.29
C ALA A 125 -24.77 -32.81 26.02
N ARG A 126 -24.87 -33.23 24.74
CA ARG A 126 -25.62 -34.44 24.37
C ARG A 126 -24.99 -35.70 24.96
N LEU A 127 -23.66 -35.81 24.93
CA LEU A 127 -22.91 -36.91 25.52
C LEU A 127 -22.99 -36.91 27.06
N ALA A 128 -23.04 -35.73 27.68
CA ALA A 128 -23.12 -35.58 29.13
C ALA A 128 -24.44 -36.11 29.69
N GLY A 129 -25.56 -35.96 28.97
CA GLY A 129 -26.85 -36.54 29.37
C GLY A 129 -27.32 -36.19 30.80
N GLY A 130 -26.87 -35.06 31.36
CA GLY A 130 -27.16 -34.61 32.73
C GLY A 130 -26.19 -35.13 33.82
N VAL A 131 -25.20 -35.95 33.46
CA VAL A 131 -24.17 -36.47 34.40
C VAL A 131 -23.28 -35.37 34.96
N ASP A 132 -23.11 -34.28 34.20
CA ASP A 132 -22.36 -33.08 34.59
C ASP A 132 -22.93 -32.36 35.81
N THR A 133 -24.24 -32.46 36.06
CA THR A 133 -24.90 -31.90 37.26
C THR A 133 -24.92 -32.86 38.46
N SER A 134 -24.39 -34.08 38.32
CA SER A 134 -24.42 -35.08 39.38
C SER A 134 -23.51 -34.71 40.56
N ARG A 135 -24.00 -34.92 41.79
CA ARG A 135 -23.21 -34.73 43.02
C ARG A 135 -22.16 -35.82 43.24
N ARG A 136 -22.29 -36.97 42.57
CA ARG A 136 -21.43 -38.16 42.81
C ARG A 136 -20.41 -38.40 41.70
N LEU A 137 -20.73 -37.97 40.48
CA LEU A 137 -19.89 -38.14 39.30
C LEU A 137 -19.21 -36.82 38.93
N ALA A 138 -18.04 -36.92 38.31
CA ALA A 138 -17.32 -35.84 37.66
C ALA A 138 -17.24 -36.15 36.17
N LEU A 139 -17.51 -35.15 35.34
CA LEU A 139 -17.38 -35.22 33.89
C LEU A 139 -16.09 -34.52 33.47
N LEU A 140 -15.24 -35.20 32.72
CA LEU A 140 -14.06 -34.61 32.06
C LEU A 140 -14.34 -34.58 30.56
N THR A 141 -14.22 -33.41 29.94
CA THR A 141 -14.46 -33.24 28.50
C THR A 141 -13.17 -32.89 27.79
N PHE A 142 -13.00 -33.40 26.57
CA PHE A 142 -11.81 -33.15 25.76
C PHE A 142 -12.13 -33.34 24.26
N THR A 143 -11.21 -32.87 23.42
CA THR A 143 -11.29 -33.00 21.96
C THR A 143 -10.06 -33.69 21.42
N VAL A 144 -10.23 -34.62 20.48
CA VAL A 144 -9.14 -35.32 19.78
C VAL A 144 -9.30 -35.15 18.28
N GLN A 145 -8.20 -35.24 17.53
CA GLN A 145 -8.22 -35.07 16.08
C GLN A 145 -8.37 -36.41 15.36
N THR A 146 -7.86 -37.48 15.96
CA THR A 146 -7.82 -38.81 15.34
C THR A 146 -8.51 -39.88 16.18
N PRO A 147 -9.10 -40.91 15.55
CA PRO A 147 -9.64 -42.07 16.27
C PRO A 147 -8.58 -42.83 17.09
N GLU A 148 -7.31 -42.81 16.66
CA GLU A 148 -6.21 -43.47 17.36
C GLU A 148 -5.91 -42.81 18.72
N GLU A 149 -5.98 -41.48 18.79
CA GLU A 149 -5.87 -40.72 20.05
C GLU A 149 -6.98 -41.12 21.04
N LEU A 150 -8.21 -41.31 20.54
CA LEU A 150 -9.33 -41.76 21.37
C LEU A 150 -9.09 -43.15 21.96
N SER A 151 -8.59 -44.09 21.16
CA SER A 151 -8.26 -45.44 21.63
C SER A 151 -7.12 -45.44 22.66
N ALA A 152 -6.15 -44.55 22.52
CA ALA A 152 -5.08 -44.38 23.51
C ALA A 152 -5.61 -43.85 24.85
N VAL A 153 -6.55 -42.91 24.82
CA VAL A 153 -7.23 -42.41 26.04
C VAL A 153 -8.04 -43.51 26.72
N GLU A 154 -8.78 -44.31 25.95
CA GLU A 154 -9.57 -45.43 26.48
C GLU A 154 -8.69 -46.49 27.16
N ALA A 155 -7.53 -46.80 26.57
CA ALA A 155 -6.56 -47.72 27.16
C ALA A 155 -5.97 -47.18 28.48
N ALA A 156 -5.60 -45.90 28.51
CA ALA A 156 -5.06 -45.25 29.72
C ALA A 156 -6.08 -45.18 30.86
N LEU A 157 -7.36 -44.94 30.54
CA LEU A 157 -8.44 -44.92 31.53
C LEU A 157 -8.73 -46.32 32.09
N ARG A 158 -8.70 -47.36 31.26
CA ARG A 158 -8.85 -48.75 31.72
C ARG A 158 -7.72 -49.21 32.63
N GLU A 159 -6.48 -48.78 32.36
CA GLU A 159 -5.32 -49.13 33.19
C GLU A 159 -5.46 -48.59 34.63
N ASP A 160 -5.87 -47.33 34.78
CA ASP A 160 -5.93 -46.67 36.10
C ASP A 160 -7.25 -46.89 36.85
N LEU A 161 -8.36 -46.96 36.13
CA LEU A 161 -9.71 -46.95 36.71
C LEU A 161 -10.48 -48.26 36.47
N GLY A 162 -9.99 -49.17 35.63
CA GLY A 162 -10.71 -50.39 35.25
C GLY A 162 -12.11 -50.08 34.70
N ASP A 163 -13.13 -50.76 35.23
CA ASP A 163 -14.54 -50.59 34.85
C ASP A 163 -15.23 -49.39 35.54
N ARG A 164 -14.48 -48.54 36.25
CA ARG A 164 -15.05 -47.40 37.02
C ARG A 164 -15.12 -46.09 36.23
N SER A 165 -14.94 -46.15 34.91
CA SER A 165 -15.05 -45.01 34.00
C SER A 165 -15.97 -45.35 32.82
N ALA A 166 -16.75 -44.37 32.37
CA ALA A 166 -17.55 -44.47 31.16
C ALA A 166 -17.13 -43.38 30.17
N LEU A 167 -16.72 -43.78 28.96
CA LEU A 167 -16.31 -42.90 27.88
C LEU A 167 -17.41 -42.86 26.82
N ALA A 168 -17.81 -41.66 26.41
CA ALA A 168 -18.68 -41.44 25.26
C ALA A 168 -18.02 -40.43 24.31
N SER A 169 -18.16 -40.64 23.00
CA SER A 169 -17.58 -39.75 21.98
C SER A 169 -18.50 -39.65 20.78
N ASP A 170 -18.45 -38.51 20.10
CA ASP A 170 -19.18 -38.27 18.86
C ASP A 170 -18.40 -37.26 17.99
N ARG A 171 -18.61 -37.33 16.67
CA ARG A 171 -17.87 -36.50 15.70
C ARG A 171 -18.49 -35.11 15.61
N VAL A 172 -17.65 -34.07 15.73
CA VAL A 172 -18.07 -32.67 15.55
C VAL A 172 -17.91 -32.26 14.10
N ASN A 173 -16.73 -32.50 13.53
CA ASN A 173 -16.41 -32.21 12.12
C ASN A 173 -15.45 -33.28 11.56
N GLN A 174 -14.95 -33.11 10.33
CA GLN A 174 -14.07 -34.11 9.69
C GLN A 174 -12.75 -34.36 10.45
N ASN A 175 -12.29 -33.39 11.26
CA ASN A 175 -10.97 -33.39 11.90
C ASN A 175 -11.04 -33.24 13.43
N THR A 176 -12.21 -33.39 14.04
CA THR A 176 -12.41 -33.17 15.48
C THR A 176 -13.51 -34.07 16.03
N ILE A 177 -13.13 -34.87 17.01
CA ILE A 177 -14.01 -35.75 17.79
C ILE A 177 -14.10 -35.18 19.20
N ALA A 178 -15.32 -34.96 19.68
CA ALA A 178 -15.56 -34.55 21.05
C ALA A 178 -15.84 -35.79 21.90
N ALA A 179 -15.21 -35.86 23.08
CA ALA A 179 -15.38 -36.98 23.99
C ALA A 179 -15.58 -36.49 25.43
N ALA A 180 -16.35 -37.27 26.18
CA ALA A 180 -16.66 -37.02 27.58
C ALA A 180 -16.47 -38.30 28.40
N VAL A 181 -15.83 -38.16 29.55
CA VAL A 181 -15.54 -39.27 30.48
C VAL A 181 -16.21 -39.00 31.81
N ALA A 182 -17.08 -39.90 32.22
CA ALA A 182 -17.71 -39.89 33.53
C ALA A 182 -16.95 -40.80 34.51
N VAL A 183 -16.52 -40.23 35.64
CA VAL A 183 -15.85 -40.93 36.74
C VAL A 183 -16.44 -40.52 38.09
N LEU A 184 -16.15 -41.26 39.15
CA LEU A 184 -16.49 -40.83 40.51
C LEU A 184 -15.67 -39.60 40.90
N ARG A 185 -16.27 -38.65 41.64
CA ARG A 185 -15.56 -37.41 42.05
C ARG A 185 -14.24 -37.66 42.77
N ALA A 186 -14.15 -38.74 43.55
CA ALA A 186 -12.93 -39.14 44.27
C ALA A 186 -11.78 -39.54 43.33
N ASP A 187 -12.09 -39.98 42.11
CA ASP A 187 -11.11 -40.46 41.13
C ASP A 187 -10.87 -39.45 39.98
N ARG A 188 -11.36 -38.20 40.11
CA ARG A 188 -11.18 -37.12 39.11
C ARG A 188 -9.70 -36.87 38.78
N GLU A 189 -8.86 -36.76 39.79
CA GLU A 189 -7.43 -36.47 39.59
C GLU A 189 -6.70 -37.63 38.90
N LYS A 190 -7.10 -38.88 39.18
CA LYS A 190 -6.56 -40.06 38.49
C LYS A 190 -6.96 -40.07 37.02
N ALA A 191 -8.22 -39.76 36.72
CA ALA A 191 -8.70 -39.65 35.33
C ALA A 191 -8.01 -38.49 34.57
N ARG A 192 -7.76 -37.36 35.24
CA ARG A 192 -6.99 -36.25 34.67
C ARG A 192 -5.54 -36.64 34.38
N ALA A 193 -4.89 -37.38 35.28
CA ALA A 193 -3.54 -37.90 35.08
C ALA A 193 -3.49 -38.91 33.91
N ALA A 194 -4.48 -39.78 33.77
CA ALA A 194 -4.61 -40.71 32.65
C ALA A 194 -4.76 -39.97 31.31
N LEU A 195 -5.61 -38.94 31.24
CA LEU A 195 -5.73 -38.07 30.05
C LEU A 195 -4.39 -37.41 29.69
N SER A 196 -3.69 -36.87 30.69
CA SER A 196 -2.39 -36.25 30.48
C SER A 196 -1.32 -37.24 29.98
N ARG A 197 -1.34 -38.50 30.44
CA ARG A 197 -0.45 -39.57 29.92
C ARG A 197 -0.74 -39.92 28.46
N ALA A 198 -2.02 -39.87 28.07
CA ALA A 198 -2.45 -40.01 26.69
C ALA A 198 -2.21 -38.75 25.83
N ARG A 199 -1.52 -37.72 26.37
CA ARG A 199 -1.23 -36.43 25.72
C ARG A 199 -2.47 -35.60 25.36
N VAL A 200 -3.59 -35.84 26.03
CA VAL A 200 -4.84 -35.12 25.82
C VAL A 200 -5.16 -34.27 27.05
N GLY A 201 -5.52 -33.00 26.81
CA GLY A 201 -5.91 -32.05 27.86
C GLY A 201 -7.42 -31.95 28.04
N GLU A 202 -7.86 -31.60 29.26
CA GLU A 202 -9.25 -31.19 29.52
C GLU A 202 -9.58 -29.91 28.73
N LEU A 203 -10.73 -29.88 28.06
CA LEU A 203 -11.23 -28.71 27.38
C LEU A 203 -11.63 -27.66 28.43
N ARG A 204 -10.93 -26.52 28.43
CA ARG A 204 -11.24 -25.37 29.30
C ARG A 204 -11.83 -24.26 28.45
N LEU A 205 -13.03 -23.84 28.80
CA LEU A 205 -13.72 -22.78 28.08
C LEU A 205 -13.26 -21.41 28.60
N PRO A 206 -13.12 -20.39 27.73
CA PRO A 206 -12.64 -19.08 28.15
C PRO A 206 -13.68 -18.33 29.02
N GLY A 207 -13.17 -17.48 29.92
CA GLY A 207 -13.99 -16.53 30.68
C GLY A 207 -14.91 -17.20 31.70
N ARG A 208 -16.17 -16.73 31.76
CA ARG A 208 -17.16 -17.19 32.74
C ARG A 208 -17.69 -18.61 32.51
N PHE A 209 -17.37 -19.20 31.36
CA PHE A 209 -17.86 -20.54 30.98
C PHE A 209 -17.02 -21.69 31.54
N ASP A 210 -15.81 -21.44 32.06
CA ASP A 210 -14.93 -22.49 32.63
C ASP A 210 -15.52 -23.18 33.87
N ALA A 211 -16.29 -22.42 34.66
CA ALA A 211 -16.83 -22.89 35.94
C ALA A 211 -18.20 -23.55 35.82
N LEU A 212 -18.85 -23.48 34.65
CA LEU A 212 -20.21 -23.93 34.44
C LEU A 212 -20.25 -25.37 33.89
N PRO A 213 -21.24 -26.19 34.28
CA PRO A 213 -21.48 -27.48 33.64
C PRO A 213 -21.76 -27.32 32.14
N VAL A 214 -21.33 -28.29 31.34
CA VAL A 214 -21.41 -28.22 29.87
C VAL A 214 -22.86 -28.12 29.36
N SER A 215 -23.83 -28.72 30.07
CA SER A 215 -25.26 -28.56 29.75
C SER A 215 -25.76 -27.12 29.97
N GLU A 216 -25.32 -26.46 31.05
CA GLU A 216 -25.63 -25.06 31.33
C GLU A 216 -24.94 -24.12 30.33
N VAL A 217 -23.67 -24.39 30.00
CA VAL A 217 -22.95 -23.65 28.96
C VAL A 217 -23.66 -23.78 27.61
N GLN A 218 -24.15 -24.96 27.26
CA GLN A 218 -24.92 -25.14 26.03
C GLN A 218 -26.16 -24.24 26.02
N ALA A 219 -26.95 -24.28 27.10
CA ALA A 219 -28.19 -23.52 27.19
C ALA A 219 -27.92 -22.02 27.09
N GLU A 220 -26.81 -21.58 27.70
CA GLU A 220 -26.33 -20.21 27.65
C GLU A 220 -25.80 -19.83 26.25
N PHE A 221 -25.08 -20.71 25.57
CA PHE A 221 -24.63 -20.51 24.19
C PHE A 221 -25.81 -20.40 23.22
N GLU A 222 -26.86 -21.19 23.42
CA GLU A 222 -28.10 -21.03 22.65
C GLU A 222 -28.78 -19.69 22.93
N ARG A 223 -28.80 -19.25 24.19
CA ARG A 223 -29.33 -17.93 24.56
C ARG A 223 -28.50 -16.82 23.91
N ILE A 224 -27.17 -16.91 23.96
CA ILE A 224 -26.23 -15.99 23.32
C ILE A 224 -26.45 -15.94 21.82
N ALA A 225 -26.52 -17.09 21.15
CA ALA A 225 -26.72 -17.17 19.70
C ALA A 225 -28.04 -16.51 19.26
N ARG A 226 -29.09 -16.55 20.09
CA ARG A 226 -30.39 -15.92 19.80
C ARG A 226 -30.45 -14.43 20.20
N ALA A 227 -29.93 -14.07 21.37
CA ALA A 227 -30.13 -12.75 21.97
C ALA A 227 -29.00 -11.76 21.68
N ASN A 228 -27.74 -12.20 21.71
CA ASN A 228 -26.59 -11.30 21.58
C ASN A 228 -26.51 -10.61 20.22
N PRO A 229 -26.85 -11.22 19.06
CA PRO A 229 -26.87 -10.51 17.78
C PRO A 229 -27.83 -9.31 17.77
N ALA A 230 -29.02 -9.45 18.37
CA ALA A 230 -30.00 -8.37 18.46
C ALA A 230 -29.51 -7.27 19.43
N ALA A 231 -29.00 -7.65 20.60
CA ALA A 231 -28.45 -6.72 21.58
C ALA A 231 -27.22 -5.96 21.03
N LEU A 232 -26.37 -6.64 20.26
CA LEU A 232 -25.21 -6.04 19.60
C LEU A 232 -25.63 -4.99 18.57
N ASN A 233 -26.66 -5.28 17.78
CA ASN A 233 -27.23 -4.32 16.83
C ASN A 233 -27.84 -3.11 17.54
N GLU A 234 -28.50 -3.32 18.68
CA GLU A 234 -29.04 -2.24 19.52
C GLU A 234 -27.93 -1.33 20.07
N VAL A 235 -26.89 -1.92 20.67
CA VAL A 235 -25.72 -1.17 21.19
C VAL A 235 -25.03 -0.41 20.07
N ARG A 236 -24.81 -1.04 18.91
CA ARG A 236 -24.23 -0.36 17.73
C ARG A 236 -25.13 0.77 17.22
N ALA A 237 -26.44 0.60 17.23
CA ALA A 237 -27.38 1.66 16.84
C ALA A 237 -27.35 2.83 17.83
N GLU A 238 -27.24 2.56 19.13
CA GLU A 238 -27.10 3.58 20.17
C GLU A 238 -25.79 4.36 20.04
N LYS A 239 -24.66 3.65 19.84
CA LYS A 239 -23.36 4.27 19.53
C LYS A 239 -23.46 5.18 18.30
N ARG A 240 -24.12 4.74 17.22
CA ARG A 240 -24.35 5.58 16.03
C ARG A 240 -25.21 6.80 16.33
N ARG A 241 -26.23 6.71 17.19
CA ARG A 241 -27.05 7.86 17.59
C ARG A 241 -26.23 8.88 18.37
N LEU A 242 -25.42 8.43 19.33
CA LEU A 242 -24.50 9.29 20.07
C LEU A 242 -23.45 9.93 19.15
N ALA A 243 -22.87 9.15 18.24
CA ALA A 243 -21.94 9.64 17.23
C ALA A 243 -22.59 10.69 16.31
N ALA A 244 -23.83 10.50 15.89
CA ALA A 244 -24.54 11.47 15.07
C ALA A 244 -24.86 12.77 15.83
N ALA A 245 -25.21 12.68 17.11
CA ALA A 245 -25.59 13.82 17.93
C ALA A 245 -24.38 14.67 18.42
N HIS A 246 -23.26 14.02 18.73
CA HIS A 246 -22.10 14.66 19.36
C HIS A 246 -20.82 14.61 18.53
N GLY A 247 -20.71 13.72 17.54
CA GLY A 247 -19.48 13.46 16.79
C GLY A 247 -18.92 14.72 16.12
N ALA A 248 -19.75 15.52 15.44
CA ALA A 248 -19.28 16.75 14.79
C ALA A 248 -18.69 17.77 15.78
N ARG A 249 -19.28 17.88 16.98
CA ARG A 249 -18.79 18.75 18.06
C ARG A 249 -17.50 18.21 18.69
N LEU A 250 -17.43 16.89 18.92
CA LEU A 250 -16.21 16.23 19.42
C LEU A 250 -15.05 16.38 18.44
N TYR A 251 -15.28 16.25 17.13
CA TYR A 251 -14.27 16.52 16.12
C TYR A 251 -13.82 17.99 16.11
N ALA A 252 -14.72 18.95 16.32
CA ALA A 252 -14.34 20.36 16.42
C ALA A 252 -13.45 20.62 17.66
N ILE A 253 -13.80 20.05 18.82
CA ILE A 253 -12.98 20.13 20.04
C ILE A 253 -11.63 19.45 19.83
N ARG A 254 -11.62 18.26 19.21
CA ARG A 254 -10.41 17.51 18.86
C ARG A 254 -9.49 18.35 17.98
N ASP A 255 -10.02 18.95 16.92
CA ASP A 255 -9.23 19.75 15.98
C ASP A 255 -8.67 21.01 16.66
N ALA A 256 -9.45 21.67 17.52
CA ALA A 256 -8.98 22.83 18.29
C ALA A 256 -7.90 22.46 19.34
N LEU A 257 -8.04 21.31 20.00
CA LEU A 257 -7.04 20.78 20.93
C LEU A 257 -5.76 20.37 20.21
N ALA A 258 -5.88 19.68 19.07
CA ALA A 258 -4.76 19.32 18.22
C ALA A 258 -4.03 20.57 17.70
N ASP A 259 -4.76 21.61 17.31
CA ASP A 259 -4.20 22.90 16.92
C ASP A 259 -3.41 23.54 18.06
N ARG A 260 -3.93 23.51 19.30
CA ARG A 260 -3.25 24.05 20.49
C ARG A 260 -1.97 23.28 20.82
N VAL A 261 -2.05 21.94 20.86
CA VAL A 261 -0.87 21.09 21.11
C VAL A 261 0.19 21.34 20.05
N ALA A 262 -0.20 21.45 18.77
CA ALA A 262 0.72 21.76 17.69
C ALA A 262 1.36 23.15 17.82
N ILE A 263 0.64 24.17 18.31
CA ILE A 263 1.22 25.49 18.66
C ILE A 263 2.28 25.33 19.76
N ASP A 264 1.99 24.58 20.81
CA ASP A 264 2.94 24.40 21.91
C ASP A 264 4.17 23.57 21.50
N ASP A 265 4.01 22.60 20.61
CA ASP A 265 5.12 21.87 19.98
C ASP A 265 5.97 22.76 19.07
N ALA A 266 5.33 23.62 18.27
CA ALA A 266 6.03 24.61 17.45
C ALA A 266 6.84 25.59 18.31
N ARG A 267 6.29 26.03 19.45
CA ARG A 267 6.98 26.89 20.41
C ARG A 267 8.19 26.19 21.04
N ALA A 268 8.12 24.88 21.28
CA ALA A 268 9.25 24.11 21.80
C ALA A 268 10.43 24.01 20.81
N GLN A 269 10.16 24.16 19.50
CA GLN A 269 11.18 24.15 18.43
C GLN A 269 11.86 25.51 18.21
N THR A 270 11.37 26.58 18.87
CA THR A 270 11.97 27.92 18.79
C THR A 270 13.14 28.11 19.75
N ALA A 271 14.07 29.00 19.38
CA ALA A 271 15.11 29.49 20.27
C ALA A 271 14.51 30.58 21.18
N ARG A 272 14.46 30.33 22.49
CA ARG A 272 13.79 31.22 23.46
C ARG A 272 14.80 31.94 24.34
N GLY A 273 14.70 33.27 24.40
CA GLY A 273 15.42 34.11 25.34
C GLY A 273 14.51 34.55 26.48
N LYS A 274 15.03 35.41 27.37
CA LYS A 274 14.26 35.91 28.53
C LYS A 274 13.02 36.74 28.14
N TYR A 275 13.11 37.50 27.03
CA TYR A 275 12.05 38.44 26.61
C TYR A 275 11.61 38.28 25.14
N GLY A 276 12.34 37.50 24.34
CA GLY A 276 12.07 37.32 22.92
C GLY A 276 12.30 35.88 22.49
N PHE A 277 11.75 35.53 21.33
CA PHE A 277 11.98 34.24 20.68
C PHE A 277 12.37 34.45 19.22
N VAL A 278 13.07 33.46 18.69
CA VAL A 278 13.44 33.38 17.28
C VAL A 278 13.01 32.03 16.72
N LEU A 279 12.38 32.08 15.56
CA LEU A 279 11.88 30.96 14.79
C LEU A 279 12.56 30.96 13.43
N GLN A 280 13.03 29.79 13.00
CA GLN A 280 13.50 29.58 11.63
C GLN A 280 12.56 28.61 10.92
N GLY A 281 12.31 28.86 9.64
CA GLY A 281 11.57 27.92 8.81
C GLY A 281 11.71 28.20 7.32
N TYR A 282 11.03 27.38 6.53
CA TYR A 282 11.00 27.51 5.09
C TYR A 282 9.57 27.65 4.59
N VAL A 283 9.40 28.47 3.55
CA VAL A 283 8.10 28.71 2.92
C VAL A 283 8.26 28.66 1.40
N PRO A 284 7.35 28.01 0.66
CA PRO A 284 7.36 28.01 -0.79
C PRO A 284 7.15 29.42 -1.35
N ASP A 285 7.82 29.74 -2.46
CA ASP A 285 7.66 31.01 -3.17
C ASP A 285 6.19 31.34 -3.50
N GLU A 286 5.42 30.35 -3.96
CA GLU A 286 3.99 30.49 -4.27
C GLU A 286 3.14 30.95 -3.07
N SER A 287 3.61 30.66 -1.85
CA SER A 287 2.91 30.91 -0.60
C SER A 287 3.47 32.11 0.18
N MET A 288 4.43 32.85 -0.40
CA MET A 288 4.99 34.07 0.17
C MET A 288 3.96 35.16 0.39
N GLY A 289 2.99 35.31 -0.52
CA GLY A 289 1.92 36.29 -0.37
C GLY A 289 1.13 36.07 0.92
N THR A 290 0.68 34.83 1.15
CA THR A 290 -0.05 34.44 2.36
C THR A 290 0.79 34.63 3.63
N PHE A 291 2.08 34.31 3.59
CA PHE A 291 2.98 34.52 4.71
C PHE A 291 3.12 36.01 5.07
N ARG A 292 3.38 36.86 4.06
CA ARG A 292 3.50 38.32 4.25
C ARG A 292 2.22 38.91 4.81
N SER A 293 1.05 38.56 4.25
CA SER A 293 -0.24 39.03 4.78
C SER A 293 -0.49 38.60 6.23
N ALA A 294 -0.04 37.41 6.63
CA ALA A 294 -0.16 36.96 8.01
C ALA A 294 0.75 37.74 8.98
N MET A 295 1.97 38.08 8.55
CA MET A 295 2.90 38.89 9.35
C MET A 295 2.51 40.37 9.39
N ASP A 296 2.03 40.92 8.27
CA ASP A 296 1.54 42.29 8.18
C ASP A 296 0.27 42.50 9.01
N GLY A 297 -0.48 41.44 9.34
CA GLY A 297 -1.59 41.50 10.29
C GLY A 297 -1.14 41.71 11.76
N MET A 298 0.15 41.50 12.06
CA MET A 298 0.74 41.59 13.41
C MET A 298 1.79 42.71 13.50
N GLN A 299 1.53 43.85 12.86
CA GLN A 299 2.47 44.98 12.81
C GLN A 299 2.94 45.38 14.22
N GLY A 300 4.26 45.52 14.40
CA GLY A 300 4.87 45.97 15.66
C GLY A 300 5.10 44.88 16.71
N GLN A 301 4.64 43.64 16.48
CA GLN A 301 4.88 42.50 17.38
C GLN A 301 5.98 41.55 16.87
N VAL A 302 6.22 41.56 15.56
CA VAL A 302 7.10 40.63 14.85
C VAL A 302 8.01 41.37 13.88
N VAL A 303 9.26 40.92 13.80
CA VAL A 303 10.21 41.26 12.72
C VAL A 303 10.53 39.96 11.99
N TYR A 304 10.51 40.00 10.66
CA TYR A 304 10.87 38.84 9.86
C TYR A 304 11.88 39.23 8.77
N GLU A 305 12.77 38.29 8.47
CA GLU A 305 13.73 38.39 7.37
C GLU A 305 13.50 37.22 6.42
N VAL A 306 13.49 37.51 5.11
CA VAL A 306 13.31 36.51 4.06
C VAL A 306 14.58 36.45 3.23
N GLN A 307 15.18 35.27 3.17
CA GLN A 307 16.35 34.97 2.35
C GLN A 307 16.00 33.87 1.34
N PRO A 308 16.48 33.94 0.09
CA PRO A 308 16.35 32.82 -0.83
C PRO A 308 17.09 31.61 -0.24
N ALA A 309 16.47 30.42 -0.31
CA ALA A 309 17.12 29.23 0.24
C ALA A 309 18.38 28.89 -0.58
N ASP A 310 19.51 28.73 0.11
CA ASP A 310 20.80 28.45 -0.50
C ASP A 310 20.88 26.99 -1.00
N GLU A 311 21.12 26.81 -2.30
CA GLU A 311 21.26 25.49 -2.93
C GLU A 311 22.42 24.68 -2.32
N HIS A 312 23.43 25.33 -1.71
CA HIS A 312 24.54 24.65 -1.04
C HIS A 312 24.12 23.93 0.26
N HIS A 313 23.03 24.34 0.91
CA HIS A 313 22.49 23.72 2.14
C HIS A 313 21.24 22.86 1.87
N ALA A 314 21.11 22.35 0.63
CA ALA A 314 19.94 21.60 0.14
C ALA A 314 19.52 20.35 0.93
N GLU A 315 20.37 19.81 1.80
CA GLU A 315 20.03 18.67 2.66
C GLU A 315 19.03 19.02 3.77
N THR A 316 19.01 20.27 4.23
CA THR A 316 18.10 20.73 5.30
C THR A 316 16.85 21.44 4.76
N ILE A 317 16.82 21.75 3.46
CA ILE A 317 15.72 22.47 2.84
C ILE A 317 14.57 21.50 2.55
N PRO A 318 13.35 21.77 3.04
CA PRO A 318 12.21 20.92 2.80
C PRO A 318 11.77 20.96 1.34
N VAL A 319 11.28 19.83 0.85
CA VAL A 319 10.96 19.64 -0.57
C VAL A 319 9.44 19.57 -0.74
N LYS A 320 8.91 20.49 -1.55
CA LYS A 320 7.51 20.47 -2.02
C LYS A 320 7.50 20.23 -3.52
N LEU A 321 6.84 19.15 -3.94
CA LEU A 321 6.64 18.86 -5.35
C LEU A 321 5.53 19.76 -5.91
N ARG A 322 5.84 20.40 -7.04
CA ARG A 322 4.93 21.20 -7.85
C ARG A 322 4.76 20.47 -9.19
N ASN A 323 3.69 19.71 -9.30
CA ASN A 323 3.37 18.95 -10.50
C ASN A 323 2.07 19.42 -11.14
N SER A 324 1.92 19.11 -12.43
CA SER A 324 0.67 19.34 -13.14
C SER A 324 -0.46 18.54 -12.50
N PRO A 325 -1.74 18.95 -12.68
CA PRO A 325 -2.87 18.23 -12.10
C PRO A 325 -2.94 16.75 -12.49
N TYR A 326 -2.37 16.38 -13.64
CA TYR A 326 -2.22 15.00 -14.09
C TYR A 326 -1.12 14.26 -13.33
N ALA A 327 0.11 14.78 -13.33
CA ALA A 327 1.26 14.14 -12.70
C ALA A 327 1.12 14.06 -11.17
N ARG A 328 0.42 15.03 -10.55
CA ARG A 328 0.12 15.03 -9.10
C ARG A 328 -0.57 13.74 -8.65
N ASN A 329 -1.40 13.12 -9.49
CA ASN A 329 -2.09 11.88 -9.12
C ASN A 329 -1.14 10.67 -9.02
N PHE A 330 0.09 10.78 -9.54
CA PHE A 330 1.10 9.73 -9.49
C PHE A 330 2.13 9.97 -8.37
N GLU A 331 2.05 11.09 -7.63
CA GLU A 331 2.97 11.39 -6.53
C GLU A 331 2.92 10.35 -5.40
N PHE A 332 1.76 9.72 -5.15
CA PHE A 332 1.64 8.72 -4.10
C PHE A 332 2.48 7.47 -4.38
N LEU A 333 2.76 7.16 -5.66
CA LEU A 333 3.65 6.06 -6.02
C LEU A 333 5.05 6.36 -5.50
N LEU A 334 5.55 7.58 -5.73
CA LEU A 334 6.82 8.06 -5.18
C LEU A 334 6.83 8.19 -3.66
N GLY A 335 5.67 8.36 -3.03
CA GLY A 335 5.54 8.51 -1.57
C GLY A 335 5.99 7.30 -0.75
N VAL A 336 6.28 6.16 -1.39
CA VAL A 336 6.95 5.01 -0.76
C VAL A 336 8.43 5.33 -0.45
N SER A 337 9.02 6.30 -1.15
CA SER A 337 10.40 6.75 -0.97
C SER A 337 10.44 8.16 -0.38
N GLU A 338 11.58 8.51 0.22
CA GLU A 338 11.84 9.89 0.65
C GLU A 338 11.86 10.83 -0.56
N PRO A 339 11.43 12.10 -0.40
CA PRO A 339 11.46 13.04 -1.50
C PRO A 339 12.91 13.37 -1.89
N PRO A 340 13.14 13.73 -3.16
CA PRO A 340 14.47 13.99 -3.65
C PRO A 340 15.02 15.30 -3.05
N ARG A 341 16.34 15.41 -2.91
CA ARG A 341 17.03 16.60 -2.40
C ARG A 341 16.61 17.87 -3.13
N TYR A 342 16.56 18.98 -2.40
CA TYR A 342 16.20 20.26 -2.98
C TYR A 342 17.13 20.65 -4.14
N GLY A 343 16.57 21.12 -5.25
CA GLY A 343 17.32 21.48 -6.47
C GLY A 343 17.60 20.31 -7.44
N THR A 344 17.20 19.09 -7.12
CA THR A 344 17.31 17.92 -8.01
C THR A 344 16.09 17.75 -8.92
N PHE A 345 16.08 16.69 -9.72
CA PHE A 345 15.02 16.39 -10.69
C PHE A 345 13.85 15.65 -10.03
N ASP A 346 12.64 16.07 -10.39
CA ASP A 346 11.40 15.43 -9.98
C ASP A 346 10.98 14.36 -11.01
N PRO A 347 11.00 13.05 -10.65
CA PRO A 347 10.66 11.97 -11.57
C PRO A 347 9.15 11.71 -11.72
N THR A 348 8.29 12.45 -11.00
CA THR A 348 6.84 12.19 -10.96
C THR A 348 6.21 12.18 -12.35
N TRP A 349 6.57 13.16 -13.18
CA TRP A 349 5.99 13.28 -14.52
C TRP A 349 6.37 12.11 -15.43
N MET A 350 7.58 11.57 -15.25
CA MET A 350 8.04 10.41 -16.01
C MET A 350 7.25 9.18 -15.58
N ILE A 351 7.09 8.95 -14.27
CA ILE A 351 6.23 7.87 -13.78
C ILE A 351 4.82 8.04 -14.36
N ALA A 352 4.26 9.25 -14.32
CA ALA A 352 2.93 9.53 -14.87
C ALA A 352 2.76 9.23 -16.38
N ALA A 353 3.85 9.24 -17.14
CA ALA A 353 3.85 8.92 -18.57
C ALA A 353 4.15 7.44 -18.88
N PHE A 354 5.23 6.90 -18.29
CA PHE A 354 5.75 5.57 -18.64
C PHE A 354 5.14 4.45 -17.81
N PHE A 355 4.69 4.70 -16.58
CA PHE A 355 4.06 3.65 -15.77
C PHE A 355 2.74 3.16 -16.38
N PRO A 356 1.78 4.04 -16.77
CA PRO A 356 0.57 3.60 -17.48
C PRO A 356 0.87 2.90 -18.81
N LEU A 357 1.89 3.38 -19.53
CA LEU A 357 2.33 2.79 -20.81
C LEU A 357 2.81 1.35 -20.62
N PHE A 358 3.71 1.12 -19.65
CA PHE A 358 4.26 -0.20 -19.36
C PHE A 358 3.20 -1.14 -18.81
N PHE A 359 2.35 -0.68 -17.89
CA PHE A 359 1.22 -1.47 -17.41
C PHE A 359 0.29 -1.87 -18.55
N GLY A 360 -0.05 -0.91 -19.41
CA GLY A 360 -0.89 -1.13 -20.58
C GLY A 360 -0.33 -2.19 -21.51
N PHE A 361 0.99 -2.16 -21.75
CA PHE A 361 1.69 -3.14 -22.57
C PHE A 361 1.73 -4.54 -21.94
N VAL A 362 1.92 -4.68 -20.63
CA VAL A 362 1.95 -6.00 -19.98
C VAL A 362 0.56 -6.64 -20.03
N VAL A 363 -0.48 -5.91 -19.63
CA VAL A 363 -1.86 -6.47 -19.65
C VAL A 363 -2.37 -6.65 -21.07
N ALA A 364 -2.31 -5.58 -21.90
CA ALA A 364 -2.75 -5.50 -23.30
C ALA A 364 -3.96 -6.38 -23.68
N ASP A 365 -5.05 -6.26 -22.90
CA ASP A 365 -6.32 -6.96 -23.14
C ASP A 365 -7.47 -5.94 -23.03
N ILE A 366 -8.30 -5.87 -24.07
CA ILE A 366 -9.41 -4.91 -24.14
C ILE A 366 -10.47 -5.19 -23.06
N GLY A 367 -10.77 -6.46 -22.79
CA GLY A 367 -11.77 -6.87 -21.80
C GLY A 367 -11.38 -6.45 -20.39
N PHE A 368 -10.15 -6.76 -19.99
CA PHE A 368 -9.63 -6.31 -18.69
C PHE A 368 -9.48 -4.79 -18.63
N GLY A 369 -9.04 -4.16 -19.72
CA GLY A 369 -8.99 -2.71 -19.85
C GLY A 369 -10.35 -2.05 -19.60
N LEU A 370 -11.44 -2.60 -20.15
CA LEU A 370 -12.81 -2.12 -19.92
C LEU A 370 -13.27 -2.33 -18.48
N ILE A 371 -12.96 -3.48 -17.86
CA ILE A 371 -13.28 -3.72 -16.44
C ILE A 371 -12.59 -2.67 -15.56
N PHE A 372 -11.30 -2.40 -15.80
CA PHE A 372 -10.58 -1.35 -15.08
C PHE A 372 -11.14 0.05 -15.35
N LEU A 373 -11.61 0.32 -16.57
CA LEU A 373 -12.25 1.59 -16.90
C LEU A 373 -13.53 1.79 -16.10
N LEU A 374 -14.39 0.77 -16.06
CA LEU A 374 -15.65 0.79 -15.33
C LEU A 374 -15.41 0.96 -13.83
N ALA A 375 -14.44 0.22 -13.27
CA ALA A 375 -14.04 0.37 -11.87
C ALA A 375 -13.53 1.79 -11.57
N ALA A 376 -12.70 2.36 -12.44
CA ALA A 376 -12.19 3.72 -12.29
C ALA A 376 -13.30 4.77 -12.35
N LEU A 377 -14.25 4.64 -13.30
CA LEU A 377 -15.39 5.55 -13.41
C LEU A 377 -16.33 5.44 -12.20
N TRP A 378 -16.53 4.22 -11.68
CA TRP A 378 -17.31 3.99 -10.47
C TRP A 378 -16.65 4.64 -9.24
N MET A 379 -15.35 4.45 -9.06
CA MET A 379 -14.57 5.11 -7.98
C MET A 379 -14.59 6.64 -8.13
N GLN A 380 -14.48 7.16 -9.36
CA GLN A 380 -14.52 8.59 -9.64
C GLN A 380 -15.91 9.19 -9.35
N ALA A 381 -16.99 8.47 -9.69
CA ALA A 381 -18.35 8.90 -9.39
C ALA A 381 -18.61 8.94 -7.88
N ARG A 382 -18.13 7.93 -7.14
CA ARG A 382 -18.24 7.86 -5.68
C ARG A 382 -17.44 8.95 -4.98
N GLY A 383 -16.19 9.17 -5.40
CA GLY A 383 -15.34 10.25 -4.89
C GLY A 383 -15.90 11.65 -5.17
N ARG A 384 -16.70 11.83 -6.24
CA ARG A 384 -17.43 13.09 -6.50
C ARG A 384 -18.65 13.29 -5.61
N ARG A 385 -19.27 12.19 -5.15
CA ARG A 385 -20.38 12.22 -4.18
C ARG A 385 -19.91 12.47 -2.74
N GLY A 386 -18.59 12.46 -2.49
CA GLY A 386 -18.03 12.64 -1.16
C GLY A 386 -18.23 11.41 -0.26
N GLU A 387 -18.43 10.24 -0.86
CA GLU A 387 -18.61 8.98 -0.13
C GLU A 387 -17.27 8.28 0.05
N ASP A 388 -16.94 7.93 1.30
CA ASP A 388 -15.74 7.16 1.62
C ASP A 388 -15.91 5.70 1.15
N LEU A 389 -14.79 5.05 0.84
CA LEU A 389 -14.74 3.62 0.57
C LEU A 389 -14.05 2.93 1.74
N ASP A 390 -14.83 2.25 2.58
CA ASP A 390 -14.31 1.39 3.63
C ASP A 390 -14.15 -0.04 3.08
N LEU A 391 -12.91 -0.45 2.81
CA LEU A 391 -12.58 -1.82 2.41
C LEU A 391 -12.34 -2.65 3.67
N GLY A 392 -13.42 -3.04 4.34
CA GLY A 392 -13.38 -3.74 5.63
C GLY A 392 -12.56 -5.04 5.66
N PHE A 393 -12.31 -5.67 4.52
CA PHE A 393 -11.45 -6.87 4.43
C PHE A 393 -9.94 -6.55 4.36
N LEU A 394 -9.57 -5.32 3.97
CA LEU A 394 -8.18 -4.84 3.90
C LEU A 394 -7.82 -3.90 5.05
N GLY A 395 -8.80 -3.43 5.82
CA GLY A 395 -8.60 -2.42 6.87
C GLY A 395 -8.21 -1.04 6.33
N ILE A 396 -8.46 -0.78 5.03
CA ILE A 396 -8.08 0.46 4.36
C ILE A 396 -9.33 1.31 4.13
N ARG A 397 -9.35 2.53 4.69
CA ARG A 397 -10.34 3.56 4.38
C ARG A 397 -9.74 4.53 3.36
N LEU A 398 -10.39 4.66 2.22
CA LEU A 398 -9.97 5.60 1.18
C LEU A 398 -10.85 6.84 1.22
N ASP A 399 -10.21 7.98 1.51
CA ASP A 399 -10.85 9.29 1.47
C ASP A 399 -11.30 9.66 0.04
N PRO A 400 -12.27 10.59 -0.11
CA PRO A 400 -12.79 10.96 -1.43
C PRO A 400 -11.72 11.58 -2.33
N ALA A 401 -10.73 12.26 -1.76
CA ALA A 401 -9.59 12.82 -2.48
C ALA A 401 -8.67 11.71 -3.03
N THR A 402 -8.35 10.72 -2.20
CA THR A 402 -7.53 9.56 -2.59
C THR A 402 -8.25 8.70 -3.64
N LEU A 403 -9.58 8.52 -3.51
CA LEU A 403 -10.39 7.86 -4.54
C LEU A 403 -10.31 8.57 -5.90
N GLN A 404 -10.31 9.90 -5.92
CA GLN A 404 -10.16 10.66 -7.17
C GLN A 404 -8.75 10.54 -7.77
N GLN A 405 -7.70 10.50 -6.94
CA GLN A 405 -6.33 10.30 -7.40
C GLN A 405 -6.14 8.90 -7.99
N VAL A 406 -6.52 7.86 -7.23
CA VAL A 406 -6.41 6.45 -7.64
C VAL A 406 -7.24 6.17 -8.88
N SER A 407 -8.49 6.67 -8.95
CA SER A 407 -9.32 6.50 -10.15
C SER A 407 -8.72 7.15 -11.40
N THR A 408 -8.05 8.30 -11.26
CA THR A 408 -7.38 8.94 -12.40
C THR A 408 -6.21 8.11 -12.92
N VAL A 409 -5.44 7.50 -12.01
CA VAL A 409 -4.34 6.58 -12.37
C VAL A 409 -4.88 5.33 -13.07
N ILE A 410 -5.86 4.64 -12.47
CA ILE A 410 -6.46 3.42 -13.05
C ILE A 410 -7.10 3.71 -14.41
N ARG A 411 -7.80 4.84 -14.56
CA ARG A 411 -8.39 5.24 -15.84
C ARG A 411 -7.34 5.39 -16.93
N THR A 412 -6.20 6.01 -16.61
CA THR A 412 -5.12 6.21 -17.57
C THR A 412 -4.44 4.88 -17.93
N MET A 413 -4.22 4.01 -16.95
CA MET A 413 -3.71 2.66 -17.17
C MET A 413 -4.66 1.87 -18.08
N SER A 414 -5.95 1.91 -17.81
CA SER A 414 -7.00 1.27 -18.61
C SER A 414 -7.02 1.76 -20.07
N LEU A 415 -6.91 3.07 -20.31
CA LEU A 415 -6.84 3.64 -21.65
C LEU A 415 -5.65 3.08 -22.45
N TRP A 416 -4.47 2.98 -21.81
CA TRP A 416 -3.30 2.36 -22.42
C TRP A 416 -3.46 0.85 -22.62
N THR A 417 -4.07 0.14 -21.67
CA THR A 417 -4.38 -1.29 -21.80
C THR A 417 -5.32 -1.56 -22.97
N ILE A 418 -6.36 -0.75 -23.17
CA ILE A 418 -7.29 -0.87 -24.29
C ILE A 418 -6.57 -0.59 -25.61
N LEU A 419 -5.73 0.46 -25.66
CA LEU A 419 -4.95 0.78 -26.85
C LEU A 419 -4.02 -0.37 -27.25
N TRP A 420 -3.25 -0.90 -26.30
CA TRP A 420 -2.38 -2.05 -26.55
C TRP A 420 -3.17 -3.32 -26.85
N GLY A 421 -4.31 -3.55 -26.19
CA GLY A 421 -5.22 -4.65 -26.47
C GLY A 421 -5.78 -4.62 -27.89
N PHE A 422 -6.07 -3.42 -28.42
CA PHE A 422 -6.47 -3.26 -29.83
C PHE A 422 -5.31 -3.55 -30.79
N LEU A 423 -4.08 -3.18 -30.42
CA LEU A 423 -2.89 -3.47 -31.21
C LEU A 423 -2.55 -4.97 -31.23
N THR A 424 -2.73 -5.67 -30.11
CA THR A 424 -2.52 -7.12 -29.98
C THR A 424 -3.69 -7.95 -30.49
N GLY A 425 -4.90 -7.36 -30.56
CA GLY A 425 -6.12 -8.05 -30.97
C GLY A 425 -6.75 -8.92 -29.88
N GLU A 426 -6.37 -8.72 -28.62
CA GLU A 426 -6.80 -9.55 -27.48
C GLU A 426 -8.00 -8.93 -26.75
N PHE A 427 -9.05 -9.73 -26.56
CA PHE A 427 -10.24 -9.38 -25.79
C PHE A 427 -10.65 -10.61 -24.98
N PHE A 428 -10.43 -10.58 -23.66
CA PHE A 428 -10.46 -11.78 -22.82
C PHE A 428 -9.65 -12.92 -23.45
N GLY A 429 -8.38 -12.65 -23.77
CA GLY A 429 -7.55 -13.54 -24.60
C GLY A 429 -8.02 -13.62 -26.06
N ASN A 430 -8.12 -14.83 -26.61
CA ASN A 430 -8.42 -15.10 -28.02
C ASN A 430 -9.92 -15.19 -28.38
N VAL A 431 -10.83 -14.65 -27.55
CA VAL A 431 -12.29 -14.75 -27.81
C VAL A 431 -12.66 -14.13 -29.16
N LEU A 432 -12.08 -12.98 -29.52
CA LEU A 432 -12.39 -12.31 -30.78
C LEU A 432 -11.73 -12.94 -32.01
N GLU A 433 -10.67 -13.74 -31.82
CA GLU A 433 -10.10 -14.57 -32.88
C GLU A 433 -11.08 -15.69 -33.24
N LYS A 434 -11.65 -16.36 -32.23
CA LYS A 434 -12.66 -17.41 -32.42
C LYS A 434 -13.97 -16.88 -33.03
N LEU A 435 -14.32 -15.63 -32.73
CA LEU A 435 -15.47 -14.95 -33.31
C LEU A 435 -15.19 -14.32 -34.69
N HIS A 436 -14.02 -14.56 -35.30
CA HIS A 436 -13.62 -14.08 -36.63
C HIS A 436 -13.61 -12.54 -36.79
N VAL A 437 -13.49 -11.79 -35.69
CA VAL A 437 -13.44 -10.31 -35.74
C VAL A 437 -12.02 -9.81 -36.03
N PHE A 438 -11.02 -10.43 -35.37
CA PHE A 438 -9.60 -10.20 -35.59
C PHE A 438 -9.00 -11.34 -36.42
N TYR A 439 -8.12 -11.01 -37.37
CA TYR A 439 -7.43 -12.01 -38.19
C TYR A 439 -5.92 -11.73 -38.27
N LEU A 440 -5.14 -12.80 -38.42
CA LEU A 440 -3.69 -12.72 -38.59
C LEU A 440 -3.40 -12.46 -40.08
N ASN A 441 -2.80 -11.31 -40.42
CA ASN A 441 -2.37 -11.03 -41.80
C ASN A 441 -0.85 -11.24 -41.93
N PRO A 442 -0.38 -12.42 -42.37
CA PRO A 442 1.05 -12.70 -42.48
C PRO A 442 1.77 -11.77 -43.48
N GLY A 443 1.07 -11.27 -44.50
CA GLY A 443 1.64 -10.33 -45.48
C GLY A 443 1.87 -8.91 -44.95
N LEU A 444 1.03 -8.44 -44.01
CA LEU A 444 1.19 -7.14 -43.37
C LEU A 444 2.31 -7.17 -42.32
N ILE A 445 2.37 -8.23 -41.52
CA ILE A 445 3.42 -8.42 -40.49
C ILE A 445 4.80 -8.56 -41.14
N GLN A 446 4.91 -9.28 -42.26
CA GLN A 446 6.16 -9.38 -43.01
C GLN A 446 6.60 -8.03 -43.61
N ARG A 447 5.67 -7.17 -44.05
CA ARG A 447 5.99 -5.83 -44.57
C ARG A 447 6.41 -4.84 -43.48
N ILE A 448 5.80 -4.92 -42.29
CA ILE A 448 6.05 -3.97 -41.19
C ILE A 448 7.25 -4.40 -40.32
N TYR A 449 7.33 -5.69 -39.99
CA TYR A 449 8.31 -6.21 -39.03
C TYR A 449 9.36 -7.15 -39.64
N GLY A 450 9.21 -7.55 -40.91
CA GLY A 450 10.20 -8.39 -41.61
C GLY A 450 10.26 -9.85 -41.16
N VAL A 451 9.30 -10.32 -40.35
CA VAL A 451 9.27 -11.70 -39.80
C VAL A 451 8.18 -12.51 -40.48
N GLN A 452 8.50 -13.76 -40.85
CA GLN A 452 7.53 -14.75 -41.31
C GLN A 452 6.86 -15.38 -40.09
N VAL A 453 5.61 -14.98 -39.82
CA VAL A 453 4.76 -15.63 -38.82
C VAL A 453 4.20 -16.92 -39.42
N GLY A 454 4.20 -18.00 -38.64
CA GLY A 454 3.72 -19.30 -39.10
C GLY A 454 2.29 -19.20 -39.60
N ALA A 455 2.07 -19.58 -40.86
CA ALA A 455 0.74 -19.74 -41.43
C ALA A 455 0.07 -21.00 -40.84
N GLY A 456 -0.40 -20.90 -39.60
CA GLY A 456 -1.27 -21.88 -38.95
C GLY A 456 -2.73 -21.60 -39.30
N GLY A 457 -3.42 -22.59 -39.85
CA GLY A 457 -4.73 -22.48 -40.50
C GLY A 457 -5.92 -22.02 -39.65
N GLU A 458 -7.01 -21.76 -40.36
CA GLU A 458 -8.40 -21.46 -39.95
C GLU A 458 -8.80 -20.03 -39.58
N HIS A 459 -7.88 -19.05 -39.47
CA HIS A 459 -8.24 -17.67 -39.09
C HIS A 459 -7.86 -16.62 -40.16
N ALA A 460 -8.15 -16.92 -41.44
CA ALA A 460 -7.73 -16.11 -42.59
C ALA A 460 -8.72 -14.99 -43.02
N THR A 461 -9.83 -14.78 -42.31
CA THR A 461 -10.83 -13.76 -42.64
C THR A 461 -11.40 -13.08 -41.39
N GLY A 462 -11.28 -11.75 -41.32
CA GLY A 462 -11.86 -10.89 -40.27
C GLY A 462 -11.82 -9.40 -40.66
N LEU A 463 -12.40 -8.51 -39.84
CA LEU A 463 -12.52 -7.07 -40.18
C LEU A 463 -11.26 -6.26 -39.85
N ILE A 464 -10.47 -6.63 -38.83
CA ILE A 464 -9.31 -5.85 -38.37
C ILE A 464 -8.06 -6.76 -38.28
N PRO A 465 -6.93 -6.37 -38.91
CA PRO A 465 -5.69 -7.15 -38.83
C PRO A 465 -4.99 -6.96 -37.47
N ILE A 466 -4.49 -8.04 -36.89
CA ILE A 466 -3.64 -8.00 -35.69
C ILE A 466 -2.28 -7.40 -36.05
N LEU A 467 -1.90 -6.31 -35.39
CA LEU A 467 -0.63 -5.61 -35.61
C LEU A 467 0.51 -6.16 -34.74
N PHE A 468 0.18 -6.70 -33.55
CA PHE A 468 1.14 -7.24 -32.58
C PHE A 468 0.75 -8.65 -32.10
N PRO A 469 1.05 -9.72 -32.86
CA PRO A 469 0.76 -11.09 -32.45
C PRO A 469 1.75 -11.57 -31.37
N ARG A 470 1.52 -11.17 -30.11
CA ARG A 470 2.49 -11.38 -29.02
C ARG A 470 2.64 -12.83 -28.55
N THR A 471 1.72 -13.70 -28.93
CA THR A 471 1.72 -15.13 -28.59
C THR A 471 2.48 -15.98 -29.61
N ASP A 472 2.81 -15.43 -30.78
CA ASP A 472 3.57 -16.16 -31.79
C ASP A 472 5.07 -16.23 -31.44
N ALA A 473 5.64 -17.42 -31.61
CA ALA A 473 7.05 -17.69 -31.28
C ALA A 473 8.03 -16.93 -32.20
N GLY A 474 7.64 -16.68 -33.45
CA GLY A 474 8.46 -15.89 -34.38
C GLY A 474 8.49 -14.41 -34.01
N PHE A 475 7.36 -13.88 -33.52
CA PHE A 475 7.24 -12.47 -33.15
C PHE A 475 7.78 -12.15 -31.74
N ALA A 476 7.87 -13.14 -30.85
CA ALA A 476 8.43 -13.01 -29.50
C ALA A 476 9.82 -12.33 -29.47
N SER A 477 10.68 -12.65 -30.43
CA SER A 477 12.03 -12.06 -30.52
C SER A 477 12.00 -10.56 -30.87
N VAL A 478 11.02 -10.14 -31.68
CA VAL A 478 10.82 -8.73 -32.04
C VAL A 478 10.34 -7.93 -30.83
N ILE A 479 9.40 -8.49 -30.06
CA ILE A 479 8.90 -7.82 -28.85
C ILE A 479 10.00 -7.67 -27.82
N MET A 480 10.79 -8.74 -27.59
CA MET A 480 11.94 -8.67 -26.70
C MET A 480 12.93 -7.59 -27.13
N LEU A 481 13.23 -7.46 -28.43
CA LEU A 481 14.10 -6.40 -28.97
C LEU A 481 13.50 -5.01 -28.75
N ILE A 482 12.18 -4.83 -28.93
CA ILE A 482 11.48 -3.57 -28.64
C ILE A 482 11.59 -3.22 -27.15
N CYS A 483 11.34 -4.16 -26.25
CA CYS A 483 11.49 -3.94 -24.81
C CYS A 483 12.92 -3.56 -24.43
N LEU A 484 13.92 -4.21 -25.04
CA LEU A 484 15.32 -3.88 -24.85
C LEU A 484 15.65 -2.47 -25.36
N ALA A 485 15.15 -2.10 -26.54
CA ALA A 485 15.33 -0.78 -27.13
C ALA A 485 14.70 0.31 -26.25
N VAL A 486 13.50 0.08 -25.71
CA VAL A 486 12.87 0.97 -24.73
C VAL A 486 13.75 1.11 -23.49
N GLY A 487 14.28 0.01 -22.95
CA GLY A 487 15.20 0.02 -21.81
C GLY A 487 16.49 0.81 -22.07
N ILE A 488 17.07 0.67 -23.27
CA ILE A 488 18.23 1.45 -23.70
C ILE A 488 17.89 2.94 -23.70
N ILE A 489 16.84 3.35 -24.41
CA ILE A 489 16.42 4.76 -24.47
C ILE A 489 16.18 5.32 -23.07
N TYR A 490 15.51 4.54 -22.23
CA TYR A 490 15.14 4.92 -20.88
C TYR A 490 16.36 5.13 -19.96
N LEU A 491 17.36 4.23 -20.00
CA LEU A 491 18.59 4.39 -19.23
C LEU A 491 19.50 5.50 -19.76
N PHE A 492 19.65 5.61 -21.08
CA PHE A 492 20.43 6.71 -21.67
C PHE A 492 19.85 8.06 -21.27
N TRP A 493 18.53 8.14 -21.19
CA TRP A 493 17.87 9.34 -20.73
C TRP A 493 18.08 9.60 -19.23
N ALA A 494 18.01 8.58 -18.37
CA ALA A 494 18.32 8.69 -16.95
C ALA A 494 19.73 9.23 -16.70
N TRP A 495 20.73 8.66 -17.38
CA TRP A 495 22.13 9.12 -17.30
C TRP A 495 22.34 10.50 -17.93
N GLY A 496 21.61 10.82 -19.00
CA GLY A 496 21.60 12.16 -19.59
C GLY A 496 21.07 13.22 -18.63
N LEU A 497 20.03 12.90 -17.85
CA LEU A 497 19.52 13.78 -16.79
C LEU A 497 20.55 13.97 -15.68
N ARG A 498 21.24 12.91 -15.26
CA ARG A 498 22.33 13.03 -14.26
C ARG A 498 23.47 13.91 -14.76
N ALA A 499 23.87 13.78 -16.03
CA ALA A 499 24.86 14.67 -16.64
C ALA A 499 24.37 16.14 -16.66
N GLN A 500 23.11 16.38 -16.98
CA GLN A 500 22.54 17.73 -16.98
C GLN A 500 22.49 18.35 -15.57
N LEU A 501 22.08 17.57 -14.56
CA LEU A 501 22.02 18.01 -13.16
C LEU A 501 23.40 18.30 -12.60
N ALA A 502 24.37 17.41 -12.83
CA ALA A 502 25.75 17.60 -12.39
C ALA A 502 26.38 18.86 -12.99
N ARG A 503 26.08 19.17 -14.27
CA ARG A 503 26.51 20.40 -14.92
C ARG A 503 25.86 21.65 -14.31
N LYS A 504 24.57 21.57 -13.94
CA LYS A 504 23.84 22.69 -13.30
C LYS A 504 24.40 23.01 -11.92
N HIS A 505 24.72 21.99 -11.13
CA HIS A 505 25.24 22.12 -9.76
C HIS A 505 26.76 22.32 -9.69
N GLY A 506 27.46 22.44 -10.83
CA GLY A 506 28.91 22.62 -10.88
C GLY A 506 29.74 21.42 -10.40
N GLN A 507 29.11 20.26 -10.19
CA GLN A 507 29.76 19.06 -9.68
C GLN A 507 30.43 18.29 -10.83
N THR A 508 31.71 18.59 -11.09
CA THR A 508 32.43 17.98 -12.22
C THR A 508 32.60 16.47 -12.09
N GLY A 509 32.65 15.92 -10.87
CA GLY A 509 32.75 14.48 -10.63
C GLY A 509 31.57 13.72 -11.23
N HIS A 510 30.36 13.96 -10.74
CA HIS A 510 29.14 13.28 -11.21
C HIS A 510 28.84 13.50 -12.70
N PHE A 511 29.31 14.59 -13.29
CA PHE A 511 29.21 14.80 -14.74
C PHE A 511 30.06 13.78 -15.51
N TRP A 512 31.33 13.62 -15.13
CA TRP A 512 32.23 12.66 -15.78
C TRP A 512 31.86 11.22 -15.51
N GLU A 513 31.29 10.93 -14.34
CA GLU A 513 30.67 9.63 -14.01
C GLU A 513 29.59 9.27 -15.04
N ALA A 514 28.63 10.18 -15.26
CA ALA A 514 27.53 9.96 -16.18
C ALA A 514 28.00 9.81 -17.63
N VAL A 515 28.95 10.64 -18.08
CA VAL A 515 29.52 10.56 -19.42
C VAL A 515 30.29 9.25 -19.63
N ALA A 516 31.05 8.81 -18.63
CA ALA A 516 31.78 7.55 -18.68
C ALA A 516 30.82 6.37 -18.86
N ILE A 517 29.77 6.30 -18.03
CA ILE A 517 28.79 5.23 -18.08
C ILE A 517 28.00 5.25 -19.39
N MET A 518 27.59 6.41 -19.91
CA MET A 518 26.94 6.50 -21.22
C MET A 518 27.83 5.97 -22.35
N GLY A 519 29.12 6.34 -22.36
CA GLY A 519 30.10 5.85 -23.33
C GLY A 519 30.33 4.35 -23.21
N GLY A 520 30.47 3.85 -21.98
CA GLY A 520 30.65 2.43 -21.68
C GLY A 520 29.42 1.61 -22.08
N LEU A 521 28.21 2.10 -21.80
CA LEU A 521 26.96 1.44 -22.17
C LEU A 521 26.80 1.36 -23.68
N LEU A 522 27.11 2.44 -24.40
CA LEU A 522 27.13 2.43 -25.86
C LEU A 522 28.13 1.39 -26.39
N GLY A 523 29.33 1.34 -25.80
CA GLY A 523 30.34 0.33 -26.10
C GLY A 523 29.85 -1.09 -25.87
N LEU A 524 29.22 -1.37 -24.72
CA LEU A 524 28.68 -2.70 -24.39
C LEU A 524 27.52 -3.12 -25.31
N ILE A 525 26.62 -2.20 -25.65
CA ILE A 525 25.48 -2.48 -26.54
C ILE A 525 25.99 -2.81 -27.95
N LEU A 526 26.91 -1.99 -28.47
CA LEU A 526 27.49 -2.23 -29.79
C LEU A 526 28.33 -3.49 -29.81
N LEU A 527 29.07 -3.79 -28.74
CA LEU A 527 29.79 -5.05 -28.57
C LEU A 527 28.82 -6.24 -28.64
N ALA A 528 27.70 -6.18 -27.90
CA ALA A 528 26.68 -7.24 -27.91
C ALA A 528 26.05 -7.41 -29.30
N TYR A 529 25.78 -6.31 -30.01
CA TYR A 529 25.20 -6.32 -31.36
C TYR A 529 26.17 -6.88 -32.41
N ILE A 530 27.41 -6.39 -32.45
CA ILE A 530 28.43 -6.78 -33.44
C ILE A 530 28.86 -8.23 -33.24
N SER A 531 29.08 -8.64 -31.98
CA SER A 531 29.48 -10.02 -31.66
C SER A 531 28.34 -11.04 -31.78
N LYS A 532 27.12 -10.60 -32.11
CA LYS A 532 25.88 -11.41 -32.02
C LYS A 532 25.81 -12.15 -30.68
N ILE A 533 26.02 -11.44 -29.58
CA ILE A 533 26.05 -11.99 -28.22
C ILE A 533 27.17 -13.04 -28.07
N GLY A 534 28.36 -12.74 -28.57
CA GLY A 534 29.55 -13.60 -28.44
C GLY A 534 29.61 -14.82 -29.36
N ALA A 535 28.74 -14.91 -30.37
CA ALA A 535 28.78 -15.99 -31.37
C ALA A 535 29.86 -15.78 -32.45
N ASP A 536 30.23 -14.53 -32.74
CA ASP A 536 31.25 -14.19 -33.75
C ASP A 536 32.16 -13.06 -33.28
N PHE A 537 33.24 -13.43 -32.58
CA PHE A 537 34.29 -12.48 -32.19
C PHE A 537 35.16 -12.02 -33.37
N GLY A 538 35.09 -12.70 -34.54
CA GLY A 538 35.83 -12.32 -35.74
C GLY A 538 35.34 -10.99 -36.33
N ALA A 539 34.05 -10.68 -36.17
CA ALA A 539 33.45 -9.41 -36.57
C ALA A 539 34.04 -8.17 -35.86
N LEU A 540 34.65 -8.35 -34.68
CA LEU A 540 35.28 -7.26 -33.92
C LEU A 540 36.60 -6.77 -34.52
N GLY A 541 37.27 -7.62 -35.31
CA GLY A 541 38.51 -7.25 -36.01
C GLY A 541 38.29 -6.43 -37.29
N ASN A 542 37.03 -6.25 -37.70
CA ASN A 542 36.70 -5.51 -38.92
C ASN A 542 36.62 -3.99 -38.67
N PHE A 543 37.79 -3.35 -38.60
CA PHE A 543 37.92 -1.90 -38.44
C PHE A 543 37.36 -1.07 -39.61
N GLY A 544 36.98 -1.71 -40.72
CA GLY A 544 36.27 -1.06 -41.82
C GLY A 544 34.78 -0.79 -41.52
N ASN A 545 34.21 -1.42 -40.49
CA ASN A 545 32.83 -1.18 -40.08
C ASN A 545 32.74 0.05 -39.15
N PRO A 546 31.98 1.10 -39.50
CA PRO A 546 31.84 2.29 -38.65
C PRO A 546 31.28 1.98 -37.26
N LEU A 547 30.49 0.91 -37.08
CA LEU A 547 29.96 0.51 -35.78
C LEU A 547 31.06 0.06 -34.81
N VAL A 548 32.12 -0.60 -35.30
CA VAL A 548 33.28 -1.01 -34.48
C VAL A 548 34.06 0.22 -34.00
N LEU A 549 34.19 1.24 -34.85
CA LEU A 549 34.83 2.50 -34.47
C LEU A 549 34.04 3.25 -33.40
N VAL A 550 32.70 3.29 -33.53
CA VAL A 550 31.82 3.90 -32.50
C VAL A 550 31.89 3.12 -31.19
N MET A 551 31.95 1.79 -31.24
CA MET A 551 32.15 0.93 -30.06
C MET A 551 33.47 1.27 -29.34
N LEU A 552 34.58 1.33 -30.07
CA LEU A 552 35.88 1.68 -29.52
C LEU A 552 35.90 3.10 -28.95
N ALA A 553 35.25 4.05 -29.62
CA ALA A 553 35.08 5.40 -29.11
C ALA A 553 34.28 5.43 -27.81
N GLY A 554 33.20 4.64 -27.70
CA GLY A 554 32.42 4.49 -26.47
C GLY A 554 33.25 3.98 -25.29
N PHE A 555 34.04 2.92 -25.51
CA PHE A 555 34.97 2.42 -24.48
C PHE A 555 36.09 3.41 -24.15
N LEU A 556 36.59 4.17 -25.14
CA LEU A 556 37.57 5.21 -24.90
C LEU A 556 37.00 6.31 -23.99
N VAL A 557 35.75 6.75 -24.24
CA VAL A 557 35.05 7.71 -23.37
C VAL A 557 34.90 7.17 -21.96
N PHE A 558 34.58 5.88 -21.80
CA PHE A 558 34.51 5.22 -20.49
C PHE A 558 35.88 5.24 -19.78
N VAL A 559 36.96 4.87 -20.46
CA VAL A 559 38.31 4.85 -19.87
C VAL A 559 38.77 6.25 -19.47
N VAL A 560 38.57 7.24 -20.33
CA VAL A 560 38.93 8.65 -20.04
C VAL A 560 38.14 9.17 -18.85
N GLY A 561 36.83 8.93 -18.81
CA GLY A 561 35.99 9.31 -17.68
C GLY A 561 36.36 8.59 -16.39
N TYR A 562 36.66 7.29 -16.48
CA TYR A 562 37.10 6.48 -15.33
C TYR A 562 38.43 6.99 -14.75
N ILE A 563 39.44 7.25 -15.58
CA ILE A 563 40.74 7.80 -15.13
C ILE A 563 40.54 9.12 -14.37
N ARG A 564 39.57 9.94 -14.78
CA ARG A 564 39.31 11.24 -14.17
C ARG A 564 38.63 11.15 -12.81
N ILE A 565 37.85 10.10 -12.55
CA ILE A 565 37.04 9.95 -11.33
C ILE A 565 37.47 8.79 -10.42
N ILE A 566 38.50 8.03 -10.79
CA ILE A 566 38.96 6.84 -10.05
C ILE A 566 39.26 7.09 -8.56
N ARG A 567 39.61 8.34 -8.20
CA ARG A 567 39.88 8.74 -6.82
C ARG A 567 38.61 8.84 -5.97
N ASP A 568 37.48 9.22 -6.57
CA ASP A 568 36.22 9.46 -5.88
C ASP A 568 35.27 8.24 -6.00
N VAL A 569 35.28 7.56 -7.15
CA VAL A 569 34.39 6.42 -7.45
C VAL A 569 35.17 5.26 -8.12
N PRO A 570 35.89 4.42 -7.34
CA PRO A 570 36.66 3.30 -7.90
C PRO A 570 35.78 2.14 -8.41
N ILE A 571 34.51 2.07 -8.00
CA ILE A 571 33.57 0.98 -8.33
C ILE A 571 32.91 1.11 -9.71
N LEU A 572 33.21 2.18 -10.47
CA LEU A 572 32.56 2.51 -11.75
C LEU A 572 32.51 1.36 -12.78
N PRO A 573 33.53 0.49 -12.94
CA PRO A 573 33.44 -0.64 -13.87
C PRO A 573 32.40 -1.70 -13.47
N ILE A 574 32.21 -1.92 -12.16
CA ILE A 574 31.18 -2.82 -11.65
C ILE A 574 29.80 -2.20 -11.90
N GLU A 575 29.69 -0.87 -11.72
CA GLU A 575 28.47 -0.15 -12.03
C GLU A 575 28.12 -0.22 -13.51
N LEU A 576 29.09 -0.09 -14.42
CA LEU A 576 28.86 -0.26 -15.86
C LEU A 576 28.25 -1.63 -16.19
N LEU A 577 28.78 -2.71 -15.61
CA LEU A 577 28.24 -4.06 -15.80
C LEU A 577 26.83 -4.18 -15.20
N SER A 578 26.60 -3.58 -14.03
CA SER A 578 25.28 -3.53 -13.39
C SER A 578 24.26 -2.81 -14.27
N GLN A 579 24.63 -1.70 -14.92
CA GLN A 579 23.77 -0.98 -15.85
C GLN A 579 23.43 -1.82 -17.10
N GLY A 580 24.36 -2.64 -17.60
CA GLY A 580 24.05 -3.65 -18.62
C GLY A 580 22.97 -4.64 -18.15
N GLY A 581 23.04 -5.08 -16.89
CA GLY A 581 21.99 -5.89 -16.26
C GLY A 581 20.63 -5.18 -16.15
N ASN A 582 20.63 -3.87 -15.89
CA ASN A 582 19.42 -3.04 -15.87
C ASN A 582 18.77 -2.93 -17.25
N ILE A 583 19.54 -2.91 -18.34
CA ILE A 583 18.98 -2.98 -19.70
C ILE A 583 18.27 -4.32 -19.92
N ILE A 584 18.93 -5.42 -19.54
CA ILE A 584 18.39 -6.77 -19.70
C ILE A 584 17.12 -6.95 -18.86
N SER A 585 16.99 -6.27 -17.71
CA SER A 585 15.82 -6.41 -16.86
C SER A 585 14.50 -5.96 -17.53
N PHE A 586 14.54 -5.11 -18.55
CA PHE A 586 13.37 -4.73 -19.37
C PHE A 586 12.76 -5.93 -20.11
N THR A 587 13.50 -7.01 -20.32
CA THR A 587 12.96 -8.28 -20.86
C THR A 587 11.85 -8.87 -19.97
N ARG A 588 11.78 -8.50 -18.69
CA ARG A 588 10.69 -8.92 -17.79
C ARG A 588 9.34 -8.38 -18.25
N LEU A 589 9.33 -7.16 -18.79
CA LEU A 589 8.13 -6.51 -19.29
C LEU A 589 7.54 -7.31 -20.47
N PHE A 590 8.41 -7.83 -21.34
CA PHE A 590 8.06 -8.83 -22.36
C PHE A 590 7.60 -10.16 -21.75
N ALA A 591 8.40 -10.77 -20.88
CA ALA A 591 8.14 -12.11 -20.35
C ALA A 591 6.79 -12.22 -19.65
N VAL A 592 6.41 -11.20 -18.89
CA VAL A 592 5.14 -11.21 -18.14
C VAL A 592 3.97 -10.82 -19.01
N GLY A 593 4.17 -9.93 -20.00
CA GLY A 593 3.14 -9.64 -21.00
C GLY A 593 2.78 -10.87 -21.83
N VAL A 594 3.77 -11.65 -22.27
CA VAL A 594 3.54 -12.91 -23.01
C VAL A 594 2.94 -13.99 -22.12
N ALA A 595 3.42 -14.15 -20.88
CA ALA A 595 2.84 -15.11 -19.95
C ALA A 595 1.36 -14.81 -19.66
N ALA A 596 1.00 -13.54 -19.48
CA ALA A 596 -0.38 -13.11 -19.27
C ALA A 596 -1.25 -13.43 -20.50
N ALA A 597 -0.76 -13.15 -21.71
CA ALA A 597 -1.45 -13.47 -22.96
C ALA A 597 -1.71 -14.98 -23.11
N ILE A 598 -0.70 -15.81 -22.84
CA ILE A 598 -0.80 -17.27 -22.91
C ILE A 598 -1.82 -17.80 -21.89
N LEU A 599 -1.81 -17.27 -20.66
CA LEU A 599 -2.78 -17.65 -19.62
C LEU A 599 -4.21 -17.23 -19.98
N ALA A 600 -4.39 -16.04 -20.57
CA ALA A 600 -5.70 -15.58 -21.04
C ALA A 600 -6.21 -16.47 -22.20
N ASN A 601 -5.36 -16.81 -23.16
CA ASN A 601 -5.70 -17.73 -24.25
C ASN A 601 -6.06 -19.12 -23.72
N LEU A 602 -5.29 -19.65 -22.77
CA LEU A 602 -5.60 -20.93 -22.13
C LEU A 602 -6.95 -20.89 -21.42
N ALA A 603 -7.28 -19.81 -20.72
CA ALA A 603 -8.56 -19.66 -20.05
C ALA A 603 -9.73 -19.67 -21.06
N THR A 604 -9.56 -19.01 -22.21
CA THR A 604 -10.56 -19.01 -23.28
C THR A 604 -10.64 -20.34 -24.02
N ASP A 605 -9.52 -21.02 -24.23
CA ASP A 605 -9.46 -22.34 -24.84
C ASP A 605 -10.13 -23.40 -23.96
N LEU A 606 -9.94 -23.34 -22.65
CA LEU A 606 -10.65 -24.18 -21.68
C LEU A 606 -12.16 -23.89 -21.69
N GLY A 607 -12.57 -22.63 -21.68
CA GLY A 607 -13.99 -22.28 -21.75
C GLY A 607 -14.67 -22.76 -23.04
N TRP A 608 -13.98 -22.61 -24.18
CA TRP A 608 -14.52 -23.00 -25.49
C TRP A 608 -14.56 -24.51 -25.70
N SER A 609 -13.53 -25.23 -25.25
CA SER A 609 -13.48 -26.70 -25.35
C SER A 609 -14.58 -27.36 -24.52
N LEU A 610 -14.88 -26.85 -23.32
CA LEU A 610 -16.00 -27.31 -22.51
C LEU A 610 -17.36 -26.93 -23.12
N GLY A 611 -17.42 -25.80 -23.83
CA GLY A 611 -18.58 -25.37 -24.62
C GLY A 611 -19.03 -26.38 -25.67
N GLY A 612 -18.07 -27.07 -26.31
CA GLY A 612 -18.32 -28.02 -27.39
C GLY A 612 -18.77 -29.43 -26.95
N VAL A 613 -18.73 -29.75 -25.65
CA VAL A 613 -19.03 -31.12 -25.16
C VAL A 613 -20.54 -31.39 -25.05
N LEU A 614 -21.37 -30.36 -24.81
CA LEU A 614 -22.83 -30.50 -24.64
C LEU A 614 -23.58 -29.40 -25.42
N PRO A 615 -24.49 -29.71 -26.37
CA PRO A 615 -25.04 -28.73 -27.32
C PRO A 615 -25.91 -27.62 -26.73
N VAL A 616 -26.40 -27.75 -25.48
CA VAL A 616 -27.28 -26.73 -24.84
C VAL A 616 -26.71 -26.21 -23.52
N ILE A 617 -26.21 -27.11 -22.66
CA ILE A 617 -25.64 -26.74 -21.35
C ILE A 617 -24.16 -26.34 -21.47
N GLY A 618 -23.46 -26.89 -22.47
CA GLY A 618 -22.02 -26.68 -22.69
C GLY A 618 -21.65 -25.21 -22.84
N PRO A 619 -22.30 -24.41 -23.72
CA PRO A 619 -21.93 -23.00 -23.91
C PRO A 619 -22.07 -22.15 -22.65
N ILE A 620 -23.14 -22.36 -21.86
CA ILE A 620 -23.38 -21.63 -20.62
C ILE A 620 -22.32 -22.00 -19.57
N LEU A 621 -22.04 -23.30 -19.43
CA LEU A 621 -21.03 -23.79 -18.50
C LEU A 621 -19.62 -23.35 -18.91
N GLY A 622 -19.31 -23.35 -20.20
CA GLY A 622 -18.05 -22.90 -20.77
C GLY A 622 -17.79 -21.42 -20.54
N ILE A 623 -18.82 -20.56 -20.69
CA ILE A 623 -18.73 -19.13 -20.37
C ILE A 623 -18.49 -18.92 -18.87
N LEU A 624 -19.23 -19.64 -18.01
CA LEU A 624 -19.12 -19.49 -16.56
C LEU A 624 -17.73 -19.91 -16.06
N ILE A 625 -17.24 -21.07 -16.51
CA ILE A 625 -15.90 -21.57 -16.17
C ILE A 625 -14.83 -20.66 -16.78
N GLY A 626 -14.99 -20.23 -18.04
CA GLY A 626 -14.09 -19.28 -18.69
C GLY A 626 -13.97 -17.99 -17.88
N LEU A 627 -15.09 -17.37 -17.49
CA LEU A 627 -15.11 -16.16 -16.66
C LEU A 627 -14.45 -16.38 -15.30
N PHE A 628 -14.70 -17.53 -14.67
CA PHE A 628 -14.07 -17.90 -13.39
C PHE A 628 -12.55 -18.00 -13.52
N VAL A 629 -12.06 -18.73 -14.53
CA VAL A 629 -10.61 -18.90 -14.76
C VAL A 629 -9.95 -17.58 -15.13
N HIS A 630 -10.59 -16.74 -15.96
CA HIS A 630 -10.10 -15.39 -16.25
C HIS A 630 -10.02 -14.52 -15.00
N SER A 631 -11.06 -14.53 -14.16
CA SER A 631 -11.08 -13.76 -12.92
C SER A 631 -9.99 -14.23 -11.96
N PHE A 632 -9.77 -15.55 -11.88
CA PHE A 632 -8.72 -16.15 -11.07
C PHE A 632 -7.31 -15.77 -11.56
N PHE A 633 -7.03 -15.89 -12.86
CA PHE A 633 -5.74 -15.49 -13.42
C PHE A 633 -5.50 -14.00 -13.33
N LEU A 634 -6.53 -13.17 -13.53
CA LEU A 634 -6.44 -11.73 -13.31
C LEU A 634 -6.06 -11.45 -11.85
N ALA A 635 -6.77 -12.04 -10.87
CA ALA A 635 -6.48 -11.84 -9.46
C ALA A 635 -5.05 -12.26 -9.08
N LEU A 636 -4.59 -13.40 -9.57
CA LEU A 636 -3.24 -13.92 -9.28
C LEU A 636 -2.14 -13.06 -9.90
N THR A 637 -2.35 -12.58 -11.12
CA THR A 637 -1.30 -11.91 -11.90
C THR A 637 -1.33 -10.39 -11.74
N LEU A 638 -2.44 -9.77 -11.31
CA LEU A 638 -2.59 -8.31 -11.22
C LEU A 638 -1.49 -7.63 -10.41
N ILE A 639 -1.08 -8.24 -9.29
CA ILE A 639 0.03 -7.74 -8.47
C ILE A 639 1.33 -7.73 -9.28
N GLY A 640 1.60 -8.80 -10.02
CA GLY A 640 2.77 -8.89 -10.91
C GLY A 640 2.75 -7.82 -12.01
N HIS A 641 1.60 -7.61 -12.63
CA HIS A 641 1.39 -6.59 -13.67
C HIS A 641 1.64 -5.15 -13.17
N ILE A 642 1.36 -4.86 -11.89
CA ILE A 642 1.60 -3.54 -11.29
C ILE A 642 3.04 -3.40 -10.80
N MET A 643 3.53 -4.41 -10.07
CA MET A 643 4.82 -4.34 -9.36
C MET A 643 6.01 -4.34 -10.30
N GLN A 644 5.94 -5.04 -11.44
CA GLN A 644 7.08 -5.13 -12.34
C GLN A 644 7.36 -3.83 -13.11
N PRO A 645 6.37 -3.14 -13.72
CA PRO A 645 6.58 -1.80 -14.24
C PRO A 645 7.07 -0.83 -13.17
N LEU A 646 6.53 -0.91 -11.95
CA LEU A 646 6.94 -0.03 -10.87
C LEU A 646 8.40 -0.25 -10.46
N ARG A 647 8.83 -1.51 -10.42
CA ARG A 647 10.22 -1.89 -10.18
C ARG A 647 11.16 -1.24 -11.19
N LEU A 648 10.80 -1.25 -12.48
CA LEU A 648 11.58 -0.62 -13.56
C LEU A 648 11.80 0.89 -13.33
N HIS A 649 10.81 1.57 -12.76
CA HIS A 649 10.98 2.98 -12.42
C HIS A 649 11.91 3.14 -11.22
N TYR A 650 11.74 2.34 -10.17
CA TYR A 650 12.53 2.48 -8.94
C TYR A 650 13.98 2.03 -9.09
N LEU A 651 14.23 0.83 -9.58
CA LEU A 651 15.58 0.28 -9.59
C LEU A 651 16.36 0.69 -10.83
N GLU A 652 15.70 0.80 -11.98
CA GLU A 652 16.38 1.06 -13.25
C GLU A 652 16.41 2.54 -13.61
N PHE A 653 15.43 3.38 -13.23
CA PHE A 653 15.50 4.83 -13.48
C PHE A 653 16.03 5.64 -12.30
N LEU A 654 15.43 5.47 -11.11
CA LEU A 654 15.72 6.34 -9.98
C LEU A 654 17.15 6.16 -9.45
N ASN A 655 17.66 4.91 -9.41
CA ASN A 655 19.03 4.63 -8.99
C ASN A 655 20.07 5.38 -9.85
N PRO A 656 20.11 5.25 -11.20
CA PRO A 656 21.03 6.03 -12.03
C PRO A 656 20.93 7.54 -11.87
N THR A 657 19.74 8.09 -11.57
CA THR A 657 19.56 9.54 -11.40
C THR A 657 20.07 10.08 -10.07
N GLY A 658 20.54 9.22 -9.15
CA GLY A 658 20.99 9.62 -7.81
C GLY A 658 19.85 9.92 -6.83
N PHE A 659 18.60 9.61 -7.21
CA PHE A 659 17.39 9.95 -6.44
C PHE A 659 17.41 9.42 -5.00
N TYR A 660 17.97 8.22 -4.78
CA TYR A 660 18.07 7.61 -3.45
C TYR A 660 19.32 7.99 -2.66
N GLN A 661 20.32 8.59 -3.32
CA GLN A 661 21.57 9.00 -2.67
C GLN A 661 21.44 10.40 -2.07
N GLU A 662 20.54 11.21 -2.62
CA GLU A 662 20.28 12.58 -2.20
C GLU A 662 18.80 12.75 -1.82
N SER A 663 18.42 12.38 -0.59
CA SER A 663 17.08 12.65 -0.05
C SER A 663 17.03 13.97 0.72
N GLY A 664 15.84 14.57 0.79
CA GLY A 664 15.59 15.79 1.56
C GLY A 664 14.39 15.65 2.48
N PRO A 665 14.24 16.51 3.50
CA PRO A 665 13.07 16.49 4.35
C PRO A 665 11.81 16.85 3.54
N ARG A 666 10.69 16.16 3.79
CA ARG A 666 9.42 16.50 3.14
C ARG A 666 8.89 17.83 3.67
N TYR A 667 8.39 18.68 2.78
CA TYR A 667 7.70 19.88 3.20
C TYR A 667 6.38 19.55 3.91
N VAL A 668 6.40 19.75 5.21
CA VAL A 668 5.24 19.62 6.09
C VAL A 668 4.91 21.00 6.66
N PRO A 669 3.90 21.71 6.12
CA PRO A 669 3.54 23.02 6.64
C PRO A 669 2.93 22.92 8.03
N PHE A 670 3.25 23.90 8.88
CA PHE A 670 2.58 24.15 10.14
C PHE A 670 1.21 24.76 9.88
N ALA A 671 0.21 23.89 9.73
CA ALA A 671 -1.17 24.23 9.43
C ALA A 671 -2.14 23.64 10.46
N ARG A 672 -3.37 24.16 10.48
CA ARG A 672 -4.44 23.64 11.34
C ARG A 672 -4.79 22.19 11.01
N ALA A 673 -5.07 21.38 12.03
CA ALA A 673 -5.54 20.01 11.96
C ALA A 673 -6.82 19.87 11.13
N SER A 674 -7.68 20.89 11.13
CA SER A 674 -8.87 20.93 10.26
C SER A 674 -8.55 20.95 8.76
N VAL A 675 -7.38 21.49 8.38
CA VAL A 675 -6.92 21.66 6.99
C VAL A 675 -5.95 20.54 6.56
N ARG A 676 -5.28 19.89 7.52
CA ARG A 676 -4.38 18.75 7.33
C ARG A 676 -5.21 17.49 7.01
N LYS A 677 -5.74 17.43 5.79
CA LYS A 677 -6.39 16.23 5.22
C LYS A 677 -5.38 15.38 4.48
#